data_AF-A0A2N4WPP8-F1
#
_entry.id   AF-A0A2N4WPP8-F1
#
_cell.length_a   1.000
_cell.length_b   1.000
_cell.length_c   1.000
_cell.angle_alpha   90.00
_cell.angle_beta   90.00
_cell.angle_gamma   90.00
#
_symmetry.space_group_name_H-M   'P 1'
#
loop_
_entity.id
_entity.type
_entity.pdbx_description
1 polymer ?
#
loop_
_entity_poly.entity_id
_entity_poly.type
_entity_poly.pdbx_seq_one_letter_code
_entity_poly.pdbx_strand_id
1 'polypeptide(L)'
;MFVNTDRTKFFEFIIPVIPIINTSNSIDKVLEQGKRLSLHDRLDHQFLREVSRYLNDLRLIQNIFNEYAIYVANLETDNENNLDVNKLLAILIYKNVFPSDFESLHRGKGNLAQVLHSHDHYIAASESRYTQEVSRLEKLVDDGERQLPNSLAELRRIYAMAIVEMMPDGFCRFSPDRSSMIPLNNLANYERFETILESRQLLIATNQGHQQQLQLNDLQAKVDPHRTFQQRKEEVEKKSAAFRESSLKQIRELRAKLSTLRLAKFNEVIRDNAGETDALFDKFGEGADLARFLVLEGHLDDTYYQYTSLFHSGRLSPSDNKFLIQIRSFRTPDPDFQIDNPKEVIAAMRPEDFSRNYVLNVTIVDCLFANPSAYETQTRRLLDFIASDFDACEKFMSSYYARGKAVTALISGLATTWPGFAAAAVTSAGNLMHVARIISHLSDARLKDFAFRHPALTDFISDRLADILTQGIDFPAERLQLLDVKATDLAAVAGHPAAMRVLFDEGLYQLSIDNLQFILRAILDIDDPDRAREQNYTVALESRSEPLLSKIDVCFDEYLRNVLLRLPDNRKESVSTIQQIIRRSDVELEMVVEFLEKQAALLPTLDQVPGTLHATLFQIQKIEATWENCLNFLGSENYDAETLVQFLNSAEALRALAGQKVSDGDRAAPLRKFIIENDALSDEAYAAYVGALPRRFTAFPQHLSAEKTKVLVDRNAIDFSASNLAHLSEDPSLRVAFIEKNIAEFFEAEEECNLDDDFRQKLLEANISDENRLRIINTMDLNLLAELPARAATVGRILARTGIKMDEMSIDSARAIILNAKPLATKIKLFNMLHNMFDNQQVKDMLQSLPDPLPDIRPGFTTPRIESSEVNLEFVAWLKDRGFISSWRRGGFFDDDIRMNMFRK
;
A
#
# COMPACT_ATOMS: atom_id res chain seq x y z
N MET A 1 -78.46 1.60 46.49
CA MET A 1 -77.63 0.39 46.69
C MET A 1 -77.73 0.01 48.17
N PHE A 2 -78.17 -1.20 48.49
CA PHE A 2 -78.29 -1.67 49.87
C PHE A 2 -76.89 -2.02 50.41
N VAL A 3 -76.38 -1.23 51.36
CA VAL A 3 -75.22 -1.59 52.19
C VAL A 3 -75.71 -2.67 53.15
N ASN A 4 -75.26 -3.91 52.98
CA ASN A 4 -75.87 -5.03 53.71
C ASN A 4 -74.81 -6.02 54.21
N THR A 5 -74.12 -5.62 55.28
CA THR A 5 -73.52 -6.56 56.25
C THR A 5 -74.16 -6.48 57.62
N ASP A 6 -75.15 -5.60 57.85
CA ASP A 6 -75.84 -5.52 59.13
C ASP A 6 -77.36 -5.51 59.02
N ARG A 7 -77.93 -6.64 59.49
CA ARG A 7 -79.27 -6.77 60.09
C ARG A 7 -80.46 -6.43 59.18
N THR A 8 -81.03 -7.47 58.55
CA THR A 8 -82.42 -7.42 58.08
C THR A 8 -83.36 -7.50 59.28
N LYS A 9 -83.94 -6.36 59.68
CA LYS A 9 -84.85 -6.24 60.82
C LYS A 9 -86.28 -6.61 60.38
N PHE A 10 -86.73 -7.83 60.67
CA PHE A 10 -88.15 -8.20 60.65
C PHE A 10 -88.48 -8.96 61.94
N PHE A 11 -89.29 -8.32 62.80
CA PHE A 11 -90.01 -8.80 64.00
C PHE A 11 -89.23 -9.62 65.05
N GLU A 12 -89.13 -9.06 66.28
CA GLU A 12 -88.83 -9.62 67.63
C GLU A 12 -88.11 -10.98 67.82
N PHE A 13 -87.34 -11.45 66.85
CA PHE A 13 -86.56 -12.68 66.91
C PHE A 13 -85.23 -12.45 66.17
N ILE A 14 -84.14 -12.34 66.93
CA ILE A 14 -82.79 -12.26 66.36
C ILE A 14 -82.36 -13.69 66.04
N ILE A 15 -82.43 -14.08 64.77
CA ILE A 15 -81.77 -15.30 64.29
C ILE A 15 -80.27 -15.00 64.19
N PRO A 16 -79.41 -15.64 64.99
CA PRO A 16 -77.96 -15.54 64.79
C PRO A 16 -77.64 -16.20 63.44
N VAL A 17 -77.35 -15.38 62.42
CA VAL A 17 -76.77 -15.87 61.18
C VAL A 17 -75.29 -16.13 61.48
N ILE A 18 -74.96 -17.38 61.78
CA ILE A 18 -73.56 -17.82 61.86
C ILE A 18 -73.04 -17.84 60.41
N PRO A 19 -72.04 -17.02 60.06
CA PRO A 19 -71.44 -17.10 58.74
C PRO A 19 -70.83 -18.51 58.59
N ILE A 20 -71.35 -19.30 57.66
CA ILE A 20 -70.80 -20.63 57.33
C ILE A 20 -69.41 -20.48 56.68
N ILE A 21 -69.07 -19.26 56.23
CA ILE A 21 -67.82 -18.94 55.54
C ILE A 21 -67.03 -17.89 56.32
N ASN A 22 -65.74 -18.15 56.48
CA ASN A 22 -64.72 -17.22 56.96
C ASN A 22 -63.52 -17.23 56.00
N THR A 23 -62.56 -16.34 56.23
CA THR A 23 -61.32 -16.24 55.43
C THR A 23 -60.54 -17.55 55.28
N SER A 24 -60.79 -18.54 56.16
CA SER A 24 -60.08 -19.82 56.18
C SER A 24 -60.73 -20.93 55.34
N ASN A 25 -62.01 -20.79 54.95
CA ASN A 25 -62.75 -21.81 54.19
C ASN A 25 -63.40 -21.30 52.88
N SER A 26 -63.23 -20.02 52.55
CA SER A 26 -63.71 -19.41 51.30
C SER A 26 -63.04 -20.01 50.05
N ILE A 27 -61.80 -20.47 50.17
CA ILE A 27 -61.00 -21.07 49.09
C ILE A 27 -61.68 -22.28 48.45
N ASP A 28 -62.21 -23.20 49.26
CA ASP A 28 -62.87 -24.42 48.78
C ASP A 28 -64.13 -24.07 47.99
N LYS A 29 -64.84 -23.00 48.39
CA LYS A 29 -66.04 -22.52 47.71
C LYS A 29 -65.75 -21.79 46.40
N VAL A 30 -64.70 -20.98 46.35
CA VAL A 30 -64.22 -20.37 45.10
C VAL A 30 -63.80 -21.45 44.10
N LEU A 31 -63.07 -22.47 44.55
CA LEU A 31 -62.67 -23.61 43.71
C LEU A 31 -63.85 -24.49 43.29
N GLU A 32 -64.84 -24.70 44.16
CA GLU A 32 -66.09 -25.41 43.84
C GLU A 32 -66.89 -24.69 42.75
N GLN A 33 -67.02 -23.36 42.83
CA GLN A 33 -67.67 -22.56 41.79
C GLN A 33 -66.88 -22.58 40.46
N GLY A 34 -65.54 -22.51 40.53
CA GLY A 34 -64.68 -22.65 39.35
C GLY A 34 -64.83 -24.01 38.65
N LYS A 35 -64.95 -25.10 39.42
CA LYS A 35 -65.24 -26.45 38.89
C LYS A 35 -66.66 -26.55 38.31
N ARG A 36 -67.67 -26.00 38.99
CA ARG A 36 -69.08 -26.00 38.54
C ARG A 36 -69.24 -25.42 37.14
N LEU A 37 -68.48 -24.39 36.83
CA LEU A 37 -68.55 -23.65 35.57
C LEU A 37 -67.54 -24.13 34.52
N SER A 38 -66.81 -25.23 34.78
CA SER A 38 -65.74 -25.73 33.91
C SER A 38 -64.63 -24.69 33.62
N LEU A 39 -64.38 -23.79 34.57
CA LEU A 39 -63.39 -22.70 34.45
C LEU A 39 -62.01 -23.06 35.01
N HIS A 40 -61.89 -24.25 35.61
CA HIS A 40 -60.70 -24.74 36.29
C HIS A 40 -59.47 -24.81 35.38
N ASP A 41 -59.65 -25.06 34.07
CA ASP A 41 -58.54 -25.19 33.12
C ASP A 41 -58.14 -23.85 32.46
N ARG A 42 -58.90 -22.78 32.71
CA ARG A 42 -58.71 -21.46 32.07
C ARG A 42 -58.19 -20.39 33.03
N LEU A 43 -58.55 -20.45 34.30
CA LEU A 43 -58.15 -19.47 35.32
C LEU A 43 -56.91 -19.92 36.09
N ASP A 44 -56.08 -18.97 36.49
CA ASP A 44 -54.89 -19.26 37.30
C ASP A 44 -55.29 -19.69 38.72
N HIS A 45 -54.88 -20.91 39.10
CA HIS A 45 -55.12 -21.45 40.43
C HIS A 45 -54.52 -20.59 41.54
N GLN A 46 -53.35 -20.00 41.33
CA GLN A 46 -52.72 -19.18 42.36
C GLN A 46 -53.53 -17.90 42.56
N PHE A 47 -53.92 -17.22 41.48
CA PHE A 47 -54.81 -16.06 41.52
C PHE A 47 -56.11 -16.35 42.28
N LEU A 48 -56.79 -17.48 42.00
CA LEU A 48 -58.02 -17.89 42.69
C LEU A 48 -57.83 -18.09 44.20
N ARG A 49 -56.68 -18.65 44.61
CA ARG A 49 -56.36 -18.81 46.03
C ARG A 49 -56.15 -17.47 46.72
N GLU A 50 -55.41 -16.56 46.08
CA GLU A 50 -55.14 -15.23 46.62
C GLU A 50 -56.43 -14.42 46.80
N VAL A 51 -57.28 -14.31 45.77
CA VAL A 51 -58.52 -13.53 45.87
C VAL A 51 -59.51 -14.11 46.88
N SER A 52 -59.52 -15.43 47.08
CA SER A 52 -60.44 -16.09 48.02
C SER A 52 -60.26 -15.63 49.46
N ARG A 53 -59.04 -15.22 49.86
CA ARG A 53 -58.72 -14.72 51.21
C ARG A 53 -59.47 -13.43 51.56
N TYR A 54 -59.92 -12.70 50.54
CA TYR A 54 -60.62 -11.43 50.68
C TYR A 54 -62.14 -11.56 50.49
N LEU A 55 -62.64 -12.74 50.10
CA LEU A 55 -64.06 -12.99 49.83
C LEU A 55 -64.69 -13.79 50.97
N ASN A 56 -65.41 -13.09 51.87
CA ASN A 56 -65.95 -13.68 53.10
C ASN A 56 -67.45 -14.03 53.03
N ASP A 57 -68.12 -13.76 51.90
CA ASP A 57 -69.56 -13.99 51.72
C ASP A 57 -69.83 -14.96 50.56
N LEU A 58 -70.57 -16.04 50.82
CA LEU A 58 -70.95 -17.03 49.81
C LEU A 58 -71.81 -16.44 48.68
N ARG A 59 -72.71 -15.49 49.01
CA ARG A 59 -73.59 -14.83 48.03
C ARG A 59 -72.77 -13.99 47.08
N LEU A 60 -71.76 -13.29 47.61
CA LEU A 60 -70.82 -12.49 46.83
C LEU A 60 -70.03 -13.39 45.87
N ILE A 61 -69.47 -14.50 46.36
CA ILE A 61 -68.74 -15.49 45.54
C ILE A 61 -69.66 -16.03 44.43
N GLN A 62 -70.87 -16.47 44.77
CA GLN A 62 -71.81 -16.99 43.78
C GLN A 62 -72.17 -15.95 42.72
N ASN A 63 -72.36 -14.68 43.10
CA ASN A 63 -72.71 -13.63 42.15
C ASN A 63 -71.56 -13.34 41.17
N ILE A 64 -70.32 -13.21 41.66
CA ILE A 64 -69.11 -12.99 40.84
C ILE A 64 -68.98 -14.06 39.76
N PHE A 65 -69.07 -15.34 40.14
CA PHE A 65 -68.88 -16.46 39.20
C PHE A 65 -70.06 -16.63 38.24
N ASN A 66 -71.29 -16.33 38.67
CA ASN A 66 -72.44 -16.32 37.76
C ASN A 66 -72.32 -15.21 36.71
N GLU A 67 -71.93 -13.99 37.11
CA GLU A 67 -71.66 -12.89 36.17
C GLU A 67 -70.53 -13.25 35.20
N TYR A 68 -69.47 -13.89 35.69
CA TYR A 68 -68.35 -14.32 34.86
C TYR A 68 -68.78 -15.30 33.76
N ALA A 69 -69.59 -16.31 34.11
CA ALA A 69 -70.09 -17.29 33.14
C ALA A 69 -70.94 -16.62 32.03
N ILE A 70 -71.75 -15.62 32.39
CA ILE A 70 -72.57 -14.85 31.43
C ILE A 70 -71.67 -14.02 30.52
N TYR A 71 -70.65 -13.33 31.06
CA TYR A 71 -69.73 -12.53 30.27
C TYR A 71 -68.93 -13.37 29.28
N VAL A 72 -68.38 -14.51 29.70
CA VAL A 72 -67.64 -15.42 28.82
C VAL A 72 -68.54 -15.96 27.70
N ALA A 73 -69.77 -16.40 28.02
CA ALA A 73 -70.70 -16.91 27.01
C ALA A 73 -71.07 -15.86 25.94
N ASN A 74 -71.16 -14.58 26.31
CA ASN A 74 -71.42 -13.48 25.38
C ASN A 74 -70.18 -13.04 24.59
N LEU A 75 -68.98 -13.27 25.11
CA LEU A 75 -67.72 -12.95 24.44
C LEU A 75 -67.25 -14.07 23.49
N GLU A 76 -67.70 -15.32 23.70
CA GLU A 76 -67.32 -16.49 22.89
C GLU A 76 -68.12 -16.69 21.60
N THR A 77 -69.21 -15.94 21.39
CA THR A 77 -69.98 -15.99 20.13
C THR A 77 -69.22 -15.41 18.93
N ASP A 78 -68.21 -14.59 19.17
CA ASP A 78 -67.24 -14.14 18.16
C ASP A 78 -65.98 -15.01 18.32
N ASN A 79 -65.71 -15.90 17.36
CA ASN A 79 -64.71 -16.98 17.39
C ASN A 79 -63.23 -16.61 17.65
N GLU A 80 -62.89 -15.43 18.19
CA GLU A 80 -61.52 -15.00 18.46
C GLU A 80 -61.41 -14.12 19.73
N ASN A 81 -61.52 -14.75 20.90
CA ASN A 81 -61.49 -14.04 22.18
C ASN A 81 -60.05 -13.87 22.71
N ASN A 82 -59.50 -12.65 22.64
CA ASN A 82 -58.13 -12.30 23.07
C ASN A 82 -58.04 -11.60 24.44
N LEU A 83 -59.14 -11.55 25.20
CA LEU A 83 -59.17 -10.94 26.54
C LEU A 83 -58.56 -11.88 27.60
N ASP A 84 -57.88 -11.31 28.59
CA ASP A 84 -57.31 -12.07 29.70
C ASP A 84 -58.42 -12.50 30.67
N VAL A 85 -58.61 -13.82 30.79
CA VAL A 85 -59.63 -14.45 31.63
C VAL A 85 -59.48 -14.14 33.13
N ASN A 86 -58.25 -13.96 33.62
CA ASN A 86 -58.00 -13.58 35.02
C ASN A 86 -58.33 -12.11 35.25
N LYS A 87 -57.99 -11.22 34.30
CA LYS A 87 -58.37 -9.79 34.38
C LYS A 87 -59.88 -9.58 34.32
N LEU A 88 -60.59 -10.37 33.50
CA LEU A 88 -62.05 -10.35 33.47
C LEU A 88 -62.63 -10.70 34.85
N LEU A 89 -62.14 -11.78 35.47
CA LEU A 89 -62.58 -12.16 36.82
C LEU A 89 -62.20 -11.09 37.86
N ALA A 90 -61.02 -10.50 37.76
CA ALA A 90 -60.58 -9.41 38.64
C ALA A 90 -61.51 -8.20 38.59
N ILE A 91 -61.98 -7.82 37.40
CA ILE A 91 -62.92 -6.70 37.23
C ILE A 91 -64.31 -7.04 37.77
N LEU A 92 -64.75 -8.30 37.65
CA LEU A 92 -66.02 -8.73 38.24
C LEU A 92 -65.95 -8.85 39.77
N ILE A 93 -64.81 -9.28 40.33
CA ILE A 93 -64.51 -9.19 41.76
C ILE A 93 -64.57 -7.74 42.20
N TYR A 94 -63.88 -6.84 41.49
CA TYR A 94 -63.87 -5.40 41.77
C TYR A 94 -65.26 -4.79 41.75
N LYS A 95 -66.06 -5.08 40.73
CA LYS A 95 -67.46 -4.64 40.58
C LYS A 95 -68.34 -5.06 41.76
N ASN A 96 -68.15 -6.28 42.25
CA ASN A 96 -68.98 -6.85 43.31
C ASN A 96 -68.53 -6.41 44.72
N VAL A 97 -67.23 -6.22 44.95
CA VAL A 97 -66.68 -5.79 46.24
C VAL A 97 -66.73 -4.26 46.41
N PHE A 98 -66.51 -3.49 45.33
CA PHE A 98 -66.51 -2.03 45.33
C PHE A 98 -67.55 -1.45 44.36
N PRO A 99 -68.86 -1.71 44.55
CA PRO A 99 -69.87 -1.39 43.55
C PRO A 99 -70.05 0.12 43.32
N SER A 100 -69.95 0.94 44.37
CA SER A 100 -70.00 2.42 44.26
C SER A 100 -68.77 3.01 43.57
N ASP A 101 -67.59 2.43 43.80
CA ASP A 101 -66.36 2.87 43.14
C ASP A 101 -66.34 2.43 41.67
N PHE A 102 -66.84 1.23 41.37
CA PHE A 102 -67.01 0.75 40.00
C PHE A 102 -67.99 1.61 39.18
N GLU A 103 -69.12 2.04 39.75
CA GLU A 103 -70.00 3.01 39.08
C GLU A 103 -69.30 4.35 38.83
N SER A 104 -68.47 4.81 39.78
CA SER A 104 -67.70 6.04 39.65
C SER A 104 -66.61 5.93 38.58
N LEU A 105 -65.99 4.75 38.44
CA LEU A 105 -64.94 4.44 37.49
C LEU A 105 -65.40 4.65 36.03
N HIS A 106 -66.68 4.39 35.73
CA HIS A 106 -67.27 4.66 34.40
C HIS A 106 -67.30 6.15 34.05
N ARG A 107 -67.20 7.03 35.05
CA ARG A 107 -67.14 8.49 34.89
C ARG A 107 -65.73 9.03 35.07
N GLY A 108 -64.71 8.15 35.12
CA GLY A 108 -63.32 8.51 35.39
C GLY A 108 -63.08 9.03 36.82
N LYS A 109 -63.98 8.70 37.77
CA LYS A 109 -63.93 9.14 39.16
C LYS A 109 -63.84 7.92 40.10
N GLY A 110 -63.57 8.14 41.38
CA GLY A 110 -63.40 7.07 42.36
C GLY A 110 -61.94 6.76 42.69
N ASN A 111 -61.74 5.85 43.63
CA ASN A 111 -60.45 5.50 44.19
C ASN A 111 -59.56 4.80 43.16
N LEU A 112 -60.09 3.81 42.43
CA LEU A 112 -59.28 3.13 41.38
C LEU A 112 -58.94 4.09 40.25
N ALA A 113 -59.85 5.00 39.88
CA ALA A 113 -59.53 6.03 38.90
C ALA A 113 -58.36 6.91 39.37
N GLN A 114 -58.29 7.32 40.64
CA GLN A 114 -57.16 8.09 41.16
C GLN A 114 -55.83 7.33 41.08
N VAL A 115 -55.86 6.01 41.39
CA VAL A 115 -54.69 5.14 41.23
C VAL A 115 -54.26 5.07 39.76
N LEU A 116 -55.20 4.90 38.83
CA LEU A 116 -54.91 4.89 37.39
C LEU A 116 -54.32 6.22 36.90
N HIS A 117 -54.86 7.38 37.32
CA HIS A 117 -54.35 8.70 36.91
C HIS A 117 -52.97 9.03 37.51
N SER A 118 -52.59 8.42 38.64
CA SER A 118 -51.28 8.65 39.26
C SER A 118 -50.11 8.12 38.45
N HIS A 119 -50.36 7.17 37.54
CA HIS A 119 -49.34 6.55 36.70
C HIS A 119 -48.54 7.54 35.85
N ASP A 120 -49.21 8.47 35.18
CA ASP A 120 -48.53 9.46 34.33
C ASP A 120 -47.64 10.40 35.15
N HIS A 121 -48.06 10.70 36.38
CA HIS A 121 -47.25 11.48 37.32
C HIS A 121 -45.96 10.74 37.71
N TYR A 122 -46.05 9.45 38.03
CA TYR A 122 -44.89 8.64 38.41
C TYR A 122 -43.92 8.38 37.25
N ILE A 123 -44.44 8.20 36.05
CA ILE A 123 -43.62 8.14 34.83
C ILE A 123 -42.87 9.46 34.66
N ALA A 124 -43.55 10.61 34.68
CA ALA A 124 -42.93 11.90 34.50
C ALA A 124 -41.87 12.20 35.57
N ALA A 125 -42.14 11.86 36.83
CA ALA A 125 -41.18 12.00 37.93
C ALA A 125 -39.93 11.12 37.72
N SER A 126 -40.11 9.88 37.30
CA SER A 126 -39.02 8.94 37.03
C SER A 126 -38.20 9.34 35.79
N GLU A 127 -38.85 9.84 34.73
CA GLU A 127 -38.18 10.39 33.54
C GLU A 127 -37.33 11.60 33.89
N SER A 128 -37.87 12.53 34.68
CA SER A 128 -37.13 13.71 35.13
C SER A 128 -35.89 13.31 35.92
N ARG A 129 -36.03 12.36 36.85
CA ARG A 129 -34.93 11.83 37.65
C ARG A 129 -33.84 11.19 36.79
N TYR A 130 -34.20 10.32 35.84
CA TYR A 130 -33.21 9.67 34.96
C TYR A 130 -32.55 10.64 34.00
N THR A 131 -33.31 11.59 33.43
CA THR A 131 -32.76 12.62 32.52
C THR A 131 -31.75 13.51 33.24
N GLN A 132 -32.08 13.98 34.44
CA GLN A 132 -31.16 14.81 35.24
C GLN A 132 -29.86 14.06 35.57
N GLU A 133 -29.94 12.77 35.89
CA GLU A 133 -28.77 11.95 36.20
C GLU A 133 -27.91 11.66 34.96
N VAL A 134 -28.52 11.39 33.81
CA VAL A 134 -27.81 11.25 32.53
C VAL A 134 -27.07 12.55 32.19
N SER A 135 -27.75 13.69 32.25
CA SER A 135 -27.11 14.99 31.98
C SER A 135 -25.98 15.30 32.97
N ARG A 136 -26.12 14.91 34.24
CA ARG A 136 -25.06 15.05 35.24
C ARG A 136 -23.82 14.22 34.88
N LEU A 137 -24.00 12.95 34.50
CA LEU A 137 -22.91 12.05 34.13
C LEU A 137 -22.24 12.46 32.82
N GLU A 138 -23.00 12.85 31.81
CA GLU A 138 -22.47 13.38 30.53
C GLU A 138 -21.60 14.60 30.75
N LYS A 139 -22.07 15.55 31.58
CA LYS A 139 -21.30 16.73 31.93
C LYS A 139 -19.99 16.36 32.62
N LEU A 140 -20.00 15.39 33.54
CA LEU A 140 -18.78 14.94 34.22
C LEU A 140 -17.76 14.28 33.28
N VAL A 141 -18.24 13.56 32.25
CA VAL A 141 -17.39 12.96 31.23
C VAL A 141 -16.79 14.03 30.31
N ASP A 142 -17.60 14.99 29.84
CA ASP A 142 -17.16 16.11 28.99
C ASP A 142 -16.17 17.02 29.74
N ASP A 143 -16.46 17.38 31.01
CA ASP A 143 -15.55 18.14 31.86
C ASP A 143 -14.20 17.43 32.07
N GLY A 144 -14.19 16.09 32.07
CA GLY A 144 -12.99 15.25 32.12
C GLY A 144 -12.22 15.22 30.80
N GLU A 145 -12.91 15.08 29.66
CA GLU A 145 -12.28 15.08 28.32
C GLU A 145 -11.62 16.43 27.98
N ARG A 146 -12.22 17.54 28.44
CA ARG A 146 -11.70 18.91 28.28
C ARG A 146 -10.45 19.21 29.11
N GLN A 147 -10.06 18.33 30.04
CA GLN A 147 -8.80 18.51 30.76
C GLN A 147 -7.62 18.32 29.81
N LEU A 148 -6.74 19.32 29.75
CA LEU A 148 -5.51 19.27 28.97
C LEU A 148 -4.58 18.10 29.35
N PRO A 149 -4.21 17.89 30.64
CA PRO A 149 -3.40 16.73 31.01
C PRO A 149 -4.18 15.41 30.82
N ASN A 150 -3.54 14.40 30.25
CA ASN A 150 -4.10 13.08 29.99
C ASN A 150 -4.04 12.15 31.19
N SER A 151 -3.24 12.49 32.20
CA SER A 151 -3.10 11.69 33.42
C SER A 151 -2.69 12.56 34.60
N LEU A 152 -2.86 12.02 35.81
CA LEU A 152 -2.33 12.63 37.02
C LEU A 152 -0.81 12.84 36.92
N ALA A 153 -0.08 11.96 36.23
CA ALA A 153 1.35 12.10 36.00
C ALA A 153 1.68 13.33 35.13
N GLU A 154 0.89 13.59 34.08
CA GLU A 154 1.04 14.80 33.27
C GLU A 154 0.68 16.07 34.04
N LEU A 155 -0.39 16.03 34.84
CA LEU A 155 -0.73 17.14 35.74
C LEU A 155 0.42 17.43 36.72
N ARG A 156 1.02 16.40 37.33
CA ARG A 156 2.20 16.57 38.19
C ARG A 156 3.40 17.16 37.44
N ARG A 157 3.63 16.79 36.17
CA ARG A 157 4.70 17.39 35.35
C ARG A 157 4.49 18.88 35.08
N ILE A 158 3.25 19.31 34.83
CA ILE A 158 2.92 20.73 34.65
C ILE A 158 3.31 21.53 35.90
N TYR A 159 2.88 21.06 37.08
CA TYR A 159 3.21 21.73 38.35
C TYR A 159 4.70 21.62 38.70
N ALA A 160 5.35 20.51 38.36
CA ALA A 160 6.79 20.34 38.55
C ALA A 160 7.58 21.33 37.69
N MET A 161 7.17 21.54 36.44
CA MET A 161 7.80 22.53 35.56
C MET A 161 7.61 23.94 36.10
N ALA A 162 6.44 24.30 36.61
CA ALA A 162 6.22 25.59 37.25
C ALA A 162 7.11 25.82 38.48
N ILE A 163 7.43 24.77 39.24
CA ILE A 163 8.42 24.84 40.32
C ILE A 163 9.83 25.09 39.74
N VAL A 164 10.20 24.40 38.66
CA VAL A 164 11.51 24.56 37.98
C VAL A 164 11.68 25.98 37.44
N GLU A 165 10.65 26.57 36.82
CA GLU A 165 10.68 27.97 36.34
C GLU A 165 10.90 29.00 37.46
N MET A 166 10.58 28.64 38.70
CA MET A 166 10.82 29.49 39.86
C MET A 166 12.23 29.27 40.47
N MET A 167 12.96 28.22 40.08
CA MET A 167 14.29 27.94 40.60
C MET A 167 15.36 28.84 39.95
N PRO A 168 16.35 29.35 40.71
CA PRO A 168 17.50 30.02 40.12
C PRO A 168 18.41 29.08 39.33
N ASP A 169 19.20 29.63 38.42
CA ASP A 169 20.15 28.87 37.60
C ASP A 169 21.15 28.08 38.44
N GLY A 170 21.40 26.83 38.04
CA GLY A 170 22.38 25.94 38.68
C GLY A 170 21.87 25.13 39.87
N PHE A 171 20.62 25.34 40.32
CA PHE A 171 19.96 24.51 41.31
C PHE A 171 19.37 23.25 40.66
N CYS A 172 19.82 22.08 41.11
CA CYS A 172 19.49 20.80 40.47
C CYS A 172 19.06 19.72 41.48
N ARG A 173 18.85 20.10 42.73
CA ARG A 173 18.36 19.21 43.81
C ARG A 173 17.30 19.93 44.64
N PHE A 174 16.36 19.17 45.20
CA PHE A 174 15.32 19.66 46.09
C PHE A 174 15.15 18.76 47.31
N SER A 175 14.60 19.32 48.39
CA SER A 175 14.26 18.58 49.61
C SER A 175 12.96 19.14 50.21
N PRO A 176 11.85 18.36 50.18
CA PRO A 176 10.58 18.78 50.77
C PRO A 176 10.61 18.83 52.30
N ASP A 177 11.34 17.93 52.94
CA ASP A 177 11.32 17.66 54.38
C ASP A 177 12.63 17.97 55.08
N ARG A 178 13.61 18.53 54.34
CA ARG A 178 14.98 18.84 54.80
C ARG A 178 15.78 17.64 55.30
N SER A 179 15.30 16.41 55.05
CA SER A 179 15.95 15.18 55.53
C SER A 179 16.92 14.61 54.48
N SER A 180 16.55 14.70 53.21
CA SER A 180 17.32 14.15 52.09
C SER A 180 17.21 15.03 50.84
N MET A 181 18.32 15.15 50.11
CA MET A 181 18.39 15.93 48.87
C MET A 181 18.14 15.03 47.65
N ILE A 182 17.07 15.30 46.93
CA ILE A 182 16.58 14.53 45.79
C ILE A 182 16.99 15.24 44.49
N PRO A 183 17.49 14.51 43.46
CA PRO A 183 17.74 15.08 42.13
C PRO A 183 16.48 15.67 41.48
N LEU A 184 16.61 16.83 40.82
CA LEU A 184 15.48 17.56 40.22
C LEU A 184 14.70 16.76 39.18
N ASN A 185 15.35 15.86 38.44
CA ASN A 185 14.68 14.98 37.46
C ASN A 185 13.66 14.02 38.08
N ASN A 186 13.67 13.82 39.40
CA ASN A 186 12.68 13.02 40.12
C ASN A 186 11.50 13.86 40.66
N LEU A 187 11.47 15.18 40.45
CA LEU A 187 10.48 16.08 41.05
C LEU A 187 9.03 15.67 40.72
N ALA A 188 8.71 15.50 39.43
CA ALA A 188 7.35 15.15 38.99
C ALA A 188 6.89 13.75 39.44
N ASN A 189 7.84 12.85 39.74
CA ASN A 189 7.59 11.47 40.13
C ASN A 189 7.74 11.24 41.63
N TYR A 190 7.97 12.30 42.41
CA TYR A 190 8.12 12.17 43.85
C TYR A 190 6.82 11.65 44.47
N GLU A 191 6.90 10.60 45.28
CA GLU A 191 5.71 9.92 45.84
C GLU A 191 4.83 10.88 46.65
N ARG A 192 5.45 11.84 47.33
CA ARG A 192 4.77 12.86 48.13
C ARG A 192 4.75 14.22 47.43
N PHE A 193 4.66 14.25 46.10
CA PHE A 193 4.65 15.49 45.31
C PHE A 193 3.59 16.49 45.79
N GLU A 194 2.41 16.01 46.18
CA GLU A 194 1.32 16.84 46.71
C GLU A 194 1.75 17.61 47.98
N THR A 195 2.58 17.02 48.84
CA THR A 195 3.09 17.72 50.03
C THR A 195 4.00 18.89 49.68
N ILE A 196 4.65 18.89 48.51
CA ILE A 196 5.42 20.03 48.01
C ILE A 196 4.47 21.17 47.62
N LEU A 197 3.35 20.84 46.97
CA LEU A 197 2.36 21.82 46.53
C LEU A 197 1.57 22.46 47.68
N GLU A 198 1.48 21.75 48.81
CA GLU A 198 0.90 22.24 50.07
C GLU A 198 1.92 23.04 50.91
N SER A 199 3.22 22.88 50.63
CA SER A 199 4.29 23.56 51.34
C SER A 199 4.49 24.99 50.84
N ARG A 200 4.74 25.92 51.76
CA ARG A 200 5.05 27.32 51.41
C ARG A 200 6.47 27.51 50.89
N GLN A 201 7.37 26.60 51.24
CA GLN A 201 8.79 26.69 50.95
C GLN A 201 9.35 25.33 50.56
N LEU A 202 10.29 25.32 49.61
CA LEU A 202 11.01 24.15 49.17
C LEU A 202 12.52 24.40 49.30
N LEU A 203 13.24 23.54 50.01
CA LEU A 203 14.69 23.64 50.08
C LEU A 203 15.28 23.15 48.75
N ILE A 204 16.10 23.99 48.10
CA ILE A 204 16.78 23.68 46.85
C ILE A 204 18.29 23.75 47.03
N ALA A 205 19.04 22.97 46.25
CA ALA A 205 20.50 22.99 46.30
C ALA A 205 21.18 22.85 44.93
N THR A 206 22.39 23.40 44.82
CA THR A 206 23.30 23.16 43.69
C THR A 206 24.13 21.89 43.92
N ASN A 207 24.79 21.38 42.87
CA ASN A 207 25.73 20.26 43.00
C ASN A 207 26.96 20.58 43.87
N GLN A 208 27.27 21.86 44.07
CA GLN A 208 28.37 22.31 44.92
C GLN A 208 27.96 22.48 46.40
N GLY A 209 26.73 22.12 46.75
CA GLY A 209 26.23 22.15 48.13
C GLY A 209 25.69 23.49 48.60
N HIS A 210 25.59 24.50 47.73
CA HIS A 210 24.90 25.75 48.05
C HIS A 210 23.39 25.49 48.18
N GLN A 211 22.79 25.96 49.28
CA GLN A 211 21.38 25.70 49.62
C GLN A 211 20.59 27.01 49.76
N GLN A 212 19.34 27.00 49.30
CA GLN A 212 18.43 28.14 49.40
C GLN A 212 16.98 27.66 49.61
N GLN A 213 16.13 28.50 50.22
CA GLN A 213 14.68 28.30 50.29
C GLN A 213 13.98 28.96 49.10
N LEU A 214 13.29 28.16 48.31
CA LEU A 214 12.38 28.61 47.25
C LEU A 214 10.99 28.88 47.84
N GLN A 215 10.41 30.06 47.59
CA GLN A 215 9.05 30.38 48.03
C GLN A 215 8.02 29.87 47.02
N LEU A 216 6.99 29.15 47.46
CA LEU A 216 5.96 28.54 46.60
C LEU A 216 4.55 29.13 46.78
N ASN A 217 4.40 30.23 47.54
CA ASN A 217 3.09 30.78 47.95
C ASN A 217 2.10 31.02 46.79
N ASP A 218 2.60 31.40 45.60
CA ASP A 218 1.78 31.70 44.42
C ASP A 218 1.84 30.61 43.34
N LEU A 219 2.48 29.47 43.62
CA LEU A 219 2.72 28.42 42.62
C LEU A 219 1.42 27.94 41.97
N GLN A 220 0.40 27.61 42.78
CA GLN A 220 -0.84 27.07 42.24
C GLN A 220 -1.60 28.10 41.40
N ALA A 221 -1.66 29.36 41.85
CA ALA A 221 -2.31 30.46 41.14
C ALA A 221 -1.57 30.87 39.85
N LYS A 222 -0.24 30.69 39.80
CA LYS A 222 0.55 30.89 38.57
C LYS A 222 0.24 29.82 37.52
N VAL A 223 -0.04 28.59 37.94
CA VAL A 223 -0.36 27.48 37.02
C VAL A 223 -1.82 27.53 36.56
N ASP A 224 -2.76 27.79 37.47
CA ASP A 224 -4.17 28.01 37.14
C ASP A 224 -4.76 29.03 38.14
N PRO A 225 -5.19 30.22 37.69
CA PRO A 225 -5.70 31.27 38.58
C PRO A 225 -7.10 30.97 39.13
N HIS A 226 -7.80 29.97 38.60
CA HIS A 226 -9.20 29.66 38.95
C HIS A 226 -9.35 28.36 39.72
N ARG A 227 -8.40 27.43 39.61
CA ARG A 227 -8.51 26.08 40.21
C ARG A 227 -7.26 25.66 40.95
N THR A 228 -7.46 25.01 42.09
CA THR A 228 -6.36 24.40 42.86
C THR A 228 -5.88 23.10 42.20
N PHE A 229 -4.68 22.64 42.57
CA PHE A 229 -4.19 21.33 42.13
C PHE A 229 -5.18 20.20 42.49
N GLN A 230 -5.81 20.26 43.67
CA GLN A 230 -6.75 19.24 44.14
C GLN A 230 -8.03 19.19 43.29
N GLN A 231 -8.58 20.35 42.90
CA GLN A 231 -9.74 20.41 42.00
C GLN A 231 -9.39 19.85 40.62
N ARG A 232 -8.23 20.23 40.08
CA ARG A 232 -7.76 19.72 38.79
C ARG A 232 -7.45 18.22 38.83
N LYS A 233 -6.97 17.71 39.95
CA LYS A 233 -6.76 16.27 40.18
C LYS A 233 -8.09 15.51 40.07
N GLU A 234 -9.14 15.97 40.76
CA GLU A 234 -10.47 15.36 40.70
C GLU A 234 -11.07 15.41 39.29
N GLU A 235 -10.81 16.48 38.53
CA GLU A 235 -11.23 16.59 37.13
C GLU A 235 -10.47 15.62 36.20
N VAL A 236 -9.16 15.48 36.38
CA VAL A 236 -8.32 14.57 35.58
C VAL A 236 -8.60 13.11 35.90
N GLU A 237 -8.96 12.77 37.14
CA GLU A 237 -9.36 11.41 37.52
C GLU A 237 -10.64 10.97 36.78
N LYS A 238 -11.53 11.91 36.44
CA LYS A 238 -12.72 11.65 35.60
C LYS A 238 -12.37 11.35 34.14
N LYS A 239 -11.15 11.65 33.69
CA LYS A 239 -10.63 11.28 32.37
C LYS A 239 -10.14 9.82 32.31
N SER A 240 -10.01 9.14 33.45
CA SER A 240 -9.53 7.75 33.50
C SER A 240 -10.47 6.80 32.76
N ALA A 241 -9.90 5.77 32.13
CA ALA A 241 -10.67 4.76 31.40
C ALA A 241 -11.72 4.08 32.30
N ALA A 242 -11.38 3.81 33.57
CA ALA A 242 -12.29 3.18 34.53
C ALA A 242 -13.51 4.07 34.87
N PHE A 243 -13.31 5.37 35.09
CA PHE A 243 -14.42 6.30 35.34
C PHE A 243 -15.31 6.46 34.09
N ARG A 244 -14.68 6.54 32.91
CA ARG A 244 -15.39 6.63 31.63
C ARG A 244 -16.24 5.39 31.37
N GLU A 245 -15.67 4.20 31.55
CA GLU A 245 -16.37 2.93 31.31
C GLU A 245 -17.55 2.76 32.27
N SER A 246 -17.35 3.02 33.57
CA SER A 246 -18.44 2.96 34.55
C SER A 246 -19.54 4.00 34.29
N SER A 247 -19.17 5.24 33.97
CA SER A 247 -20.13 6.31 33.65
C SER A 247 -20.90 6.04 32.37
N LEU A 248 -20.23 5.58 31.30
CA LEU A 248 -20.89 5.21 30.04
C LEU A 248 -21.79 3.99 30.21
N LYS A 249 -21.38 3.01 31.02
CA LYS A 249 -22.25 1.87 31.38
C LYS A 249 -23.50 2.35 32.10
N GLN A 250 -23.35 3.23 33.09
CA GLN A 250 -24.48 3.78 33.84
C GLN A 250 -25.39 4.66 32.97
N ILE A 251 -24.84 5.45 32.05
CA ILE A 251 -25.61 6.21 31.05
C ILE A 251 -26.40 5.25 30.14
N ARG A 252 -25.78 4.16 29.65
CA ARG A 252 -26.47 3.15 28.85
C ARG A 252 -27.60 2.50 29.63
N GLU A 253 -27.36 2.11 30.88
CA GLU A 253 -28.38 1.52 31.76
C GLU A 253 -29.53 2.51 32.04
N LEU A 254 -29.23 3.78 32.32
CA LEU A 254 -30.24 4.80 32.56
C LEU A 254 -31.04 5.13 31.31
N ARG A 255 -30.41 5.24 30.13
CA ARG A 255 -31.10 5.43 28.86
C ARG A 255 -31.96 4.23 28.48
N ALA A 256 -31.49 3.00 28.77
CA ALA A 256 -32.28 1.79 28.61
C ALA A 256 -33.49 1.76 29.57
N LYS A 257 -33.31 2.21 30.82
CA LYS A 257 -34.42 2.41 31.75
C LYS A 257 -35.38 3.48 31.26
N LEU A 258 -34.89 4.58 30.69
CA LEU A 258 -35.71 5.68 30.16
C LEU A 258 -36.53 5.24 28.96
N SER A 259 -35.94 4.45 28.05
CA SER A 259 -36.67 3.87 26.91
C SER A 259 -37.69 2.82 27.36
N THR A 260 -37.40 2.06 28.42
CA THR A 260 -38.30 1.02 28.96
C THR A 260 -39.29 1.51 30.02
N LEU A 261 -39.15 2.73 30.56
CA LEU A 261 -39.99 3.21 31.65
C LEU A 261 -41.45 3.35 31.24
N ARG A 262 -41.72 3.86 30.02
CA ARG A 262 -43.08 3.88 29.48
C ARG A 262 -43.54 2.50 29.01
N LEU A 263 -42.62 1.54 28.84
CA LEU A 263 -42.89 0.14 28.48
C LEU A 263 -43.22 -0.72 29.71
N ALA A 264 -42.85 -0.27 30.92
CA ALA A 264 -43.13 -0.96 32.16
C ALA A 264 -44.63 -1.17 32.34
N LYS A 265 -45.01 -2.33 32.88
CA LYS A 265 -46.41 -2.60 33.14
C LYS A 265 -46.90 -1.62 34.21
N PHE A 266 -48.18 -1.25 34.12
CA PHE A 266 -48.81 -0.34 35.09
C PHE A 266 -48.48 -0.71 36.53
N ASN A 267 -48.58 -2.00 36.86
CA ASN A 267 -48.33 -2.51 38.20
C ASN A 267 -46.86 -2.40 38.65
N GLU A 268 -45.89 -2.47 37.73
CA GLU A 268 -44.47 -2.29 38.02
C GLU A 268 -44.16 -0.83 38.37
N VAL A 269 -44.72 0.12 37.60
CA VAL A 269 -44.58 1.56 37.86
C VAL A 269 -45.18 1.93 39.23
N ILE A 270 -46.36 1.40 39.55
CA ILE A 270 -47.01 1.65 40.84
C ILE A 270 -46.21 1.00 41.99
N ARG A 271 -45.63 -0.20 41.79
CA ARG A 271 -44.81 -0.91 42.78
C ARG A 271 -43.51 -0.18 43.10
N ASP A 272 -42.83 0.36 42.09
CA ASP A 272 -41.60 1.13 42.26
C ASP A 272 -41.83 2.46 43.00
N ASN A 273 -43.08 2.93 43.06
CA ASN A 273 -43.50 4.13 43.77
C ASN A 273 -44.44 3.79 44.96
N ALA A 274 -44.27 2.59 45.56
CA ALA A 274 -45.12 2.10 46.65
C ALA A 274 -45.29 3.11 47.81
N GLY A 275 -44.21 3.80 48.21
CA GLY A 275 -44.23 4.75 49.32
C GLY A 275 -45.10 6.00 49.10
N GLU A 276 -45.35 6.39 47.85
CA GLU A 276 -46.23 7.53 47.49
C GLU A 276 -47.66 7.07 47.15
N THR A 277 -47.84 5.79 46.82
CA THR A 277 -49.13 5.21 46.41
C THR A 277 -49.95 4.67 47.59
N ASP A 278 -49.34 4.44 48.76
CA ASP A 278 -50.00 3.95 49.97
C ASP A 278 -51.23 4.81 50.35
N ALA A 279 -51.11 6.14 50.32
CA ALA A 279 -52.19 7.06 50.64
C ALA A 279 -53.38 7.00 49.65
N LEU A 280 -53.18 6.46 48.45
CA LEU A 280 -54.25 6.22 47.47
C LEU A 280 -55.03 4.94 47.79
N PHE A 281 -54.34 3.89 48.27
CA PHE A 281 -54.96 2.62 48.64
C PHE A 281 -55.76 2.70 49.95
N ASP A 282 -55.36 3.56 50.89
CA ASP A 282 -56.08 3.76 52.17
C ASP A 282 -57.54 4.21 51.98
N LYS A 283 -57.86 4.85 50.84
CA LYS A 283 -59.21 5.32 50.51
C LYS A 283 -60.21 4.19 50.24
N PHE A 284 -59.74 2.96 50.04
CA PHE A 284 -60.57 1.77 49.85
C PHE A 284 -61.11 1.15 51.15
N GLY A 285 -60.68 1.64 52.33
CA GLY A 285 -61.19 1.18 53.63
C GLY A 285 -60.89 -0.31 53.89
N GLU A 286 -61.89 -1.06 54.37
CA GLU A 286 -61.74 -2.49 54.71
C GLU A 286 -61.34 -3.38 53.52
N GLY A 287 -61.47 -2.90 52.28
CA GLY A 287 -61.05 -3.61 51.06
C GLY A 287 -59.67 -3.21 50.52
N ALA A 288 -58.90 -2.38 51.23
CA ALA A 288 -57.63 -1.84 50.73
C ALA A 288 -56.62 -2.93 50.32
N ASP A 289 -56.51 -4.02 51.08
CA ASP A 289 -55.58 -5.11 50.76
C ASP A 289 -55.95 -5.86 49.47
N LEU A 290 -57.24 -6.04 49.20
CA LEU A 290 -57.70 -6.64 47.94
C LEU A 290 -57.43 -5.71 46.76
N ALA A 291 -57.73 -4.41 46.89
CA ALA A 291 -57.46 -3.43 45.85
C ALA A 291 -55.94 -3.34 45.55
N ARG A 292 -55.13 -3.35 46.60
CA ARG A 292 -53.66 -3.37 46.52
C ARG A 292 -53.15 -4.62 45.80
N PHE A 293 -53.65 -5.81 46.15
CA PHE A 293 -53.31 -7.06 45.47
C PHE A 293 -53.68 -7.01 43.99
N LEU A 294 -54.93 -6.68 43.66
CA LEU A 294 -55.42 -6.68 42.29
C LEU A 294 -54.65 -5.69 41.39
N VAL A 295 -54.26 -4.53 41.93
CA VAL A 295 -53.47 -3.53 41.19
C VAL A 295 -51.99 -3.91 41.11
N LEU A 296 -51.32 -4.24 42.23
CA LEU A 296 -49.87 -4.47 42.26
C LEU A 296 -49.45 -5.77 41.56
N GLU A 297 -50.33 -6.77 41.49
CA GLU A 297 -50.12 -8.00 40.72
C GLU A 297 -50.57 -7.88 39.25
N GLY A 298 -51.10 -6.71 38.83
CA GLY A 298 -51.43 -6.43 37.43
C GLY A 298 -52.74 -7.06 36.94
N HIS A 299 -53.63 -7.44 37.85
CA HIS A 299 -54.98 -7.94 37.53
C HIS A 299 -55.97 -6.80 37.23
N LEU A 300 -55.74 -5.60 37.78
CA LEU A 300 -56.43 -4.35 37.46
C LEU A 300 -55.42 -3.30 37.01
N ASP A 301 -55.62 -2.76 35.82
CA ASP A 301 -54.79 -1.71 35.22
C ASP A 301 -55.61 -0.82 34.28
N ASP A 302 -54.92 -0.01 33.47
CA ASP A 302 -55.50 0.90 32.49
C ASP A 302 -56.24 0.20 31.34
N THR A 303 -56.19 -1.14 31.25
CA THR A 303 -56.95 -1.94 30.27
C THR A 303 -58.36 -2.29 30.73
N TYR A 304 -58.79 -1.84 31.92
CA TYR A 304 -60.08 -2.23 32.51
C TYR A 304 -61.29 -2.00 31.60
N TYR A 305 -61.27 -0.94 30.78
CA TYR A 305 -62.36 -0.59 29.87
C TYR A 305 -62.67 -1.69 28.84
N GLN A 306 -61.67 -2.51 28.49
CA GLN A 306 -61.81 -3.64 27.57
C GLN A 306 -62.75 -4.74 28.12
N TYR A 307 -62.93 -4.77 29.44
CA TYR A 307 -63.73 -5.78 30.14
C TYR A 307 -65.05 -5.22 30.69
N THR A 308 -65.23 -3.90 30.70
CA THR A 308 -66.46 -3.24 31.18
C THR A 308 -67.44 -2.90 30.05
N SER A 309 -67.01 -2.92 28.78
CA SER A 309 -67.85 -2.62 27.61
C SER A 309 -67.75 -3.71 26.55
N LEU A 310 -68.89 -4.14 25.99
CA LEU A 310 -68.92 -4.97 24.77
C LEU A 310 -68.53 -4.11 23.56
N PHE A 311 -67.66 -4.62 22.69
CA PHE A 311 -67.28 -3.93 21.45
C PHE A 311 -68.50 -3.88 20.51
N HIS A 312 -68.82 -2.70 20.00
CA HIS A 312 -69.85 -2.51 18.98
C HIS A 312 -69.15 -2.03 17.71
N SER A 313 -69.30 -2.76 16.61
CA SER A 313 -68.70 -2.41 15.31
C SER A 313 -69.16 -1.01 14.88
N GLY A 314 -68.21 -0.07 14.85
CA GLY A 314 -68.43 1.33 14.50
C GLY A 314 -67.38 1.80 13.50
N ARG A 315 -66.54 2.76 13.90
CA ARG A 315 -65.41 3.25 13.07
C ARG A 315 -64.22 2.30 13.01
N LEU A 316 -64.05 1.44 14.02
CA LEU A 316 -63.03 0.40 14.05
C LEU A 316 -63.64 -0.92 13.58
N SER A 317 -62.92 -1.66 12.74
CA SER A 317 -63.28 -3.04 12.40
C SER A 317 -62.89 -4.00 13.54
N PRO A 318 -63.40 -5.24 13.55
CA PRO A 318 -62.93 -6.27 14.46
C PRO A 318 -61.41 -6.50 14.38
N SER A 319 -60.83 -6.44 13.17
CA SER A 319 -59.38 -6.58 12.97
C SER A 319 -58.60 -5.39 13.55
N ASP A 320 -59.08 -4.16 13.32
CA ASP A 320 -58.49 -2.95 13.88
C ASP A 320 -58.49 -2.97 15.42
N ASN A 321 -59.62 -3.36 16.01
CA ASN A 321 -59.75 -3.50 17.45
C ASN A 321 -58.84 -4.61 18.00
N LYS A 322 -58.71 -5.72 17.27
CA LYS A 322 -57.78 -6.82 17.61
C LYS A 322 -56.33 -6.34 17.63
N PHE A 323 -55.91 -5.53 16.66
CA PHE A 323 -54.58 -4.91 16.65
C PHE A 323 -54.36 -4.06 17.92
N LEU A 324 -55.32 -3.19 18.24
CA LEU A 324 -55.24 -2.32 19.42
C LEU A 324 -55.21 -3.12 20.73
N ILE A 325 -55.99 -4.20 20.86
CA ILE A 325 -55.96 -5.08 22.03
C ILE A 325 -54.58 -5.77 22.17
N GLN A 326 -53.99 -6.24 21.06
CA GLN A 326 -52.68 -6.90 21.09
C GLN A 326 -51.58 -5.96 21.59
N ILE A 327 -51.50 -4.74 21.05
CA ILE A 327 -50.47 -3.77 21.47
C ILE A 327 -50.67 -3.33 22.93
N ARG A 328 -51.92 -3.29 23.42
CA ARG A 328 -52.23 -3.01 24.84
C ARG A 328 -51.92 -4.18 25.77
N SER A 329 -51.92 -5.39 25.25
CA SER A 329 -51.46 -6.60 25.95
C SER A 329 -49.95 -6.82 25.84
N PHE A 330 -49.21 -5.81 25.38
CA PHE A 330 -47.77 -5.85 25.15
C PHE A 330 -47.31 -6.96 24.20
N ARG A 331 -48.19 -7.35 23.26
CA ARG A 331 -47.87 -8.31 22.20
C ARG A 331 -47.61 -7.57 20.91
N THR A 332 -46.43 -7.76 20.33
CA THR A 332 -46.05 -7.19 19.04
C THR A 332 -46.78 -7.89 17.90
N PRO A 333 -47.62 -7.19 17.13
CA PRO A 333 -48.28 -7.76 15.95
C PRO A 333 -47.27 -8.07 14.84
N ASP A 334 -47.62 -9.00 13.96
CA ASP A 334 -46.83 -9.26 12.76
C ASP A 334 -46.83 -8.04 11.82
N PRO A 335 -45.73 -7.73 11.09
CA PRO A 335 -45.70 -6.63 10.13
C PRO A 335 -46.82 -6.65 9.09
N ASP A 336 -47.36 -7.83 8.77
CA ASP A 336 -48.44 -8.03 7.81
C ASP A 336 -49.84 -8.13 8.45
N PHE A 337 -49.97 -7.80 9.74
CA PHE A 337 -51.27 -7.79 10.39
C PHE A 337 -52.27 -6.92 9.62
N GLN A 338 -53.43 -7.48 9.29
CA GLN A 338 -54.44 -6.78 8.49
C GLN A 338 -55.11 -5.66 9.30
N ILE A 339 -55.00 -4.44 8.79
CA ILE A 339 -55.66 -3.24 9.32
C ILE A 339 -56.58 -2.69 8.24
N ASP A 340 -57.87 -2.59 8.56
CA ASP A 340 -58.89 -2.14 7.62
C ASP A 340 -59.00 -0.60 7.63
N ASN A 341 -58.93 0.02 8.82
CA ASN A 341 -59.03 1.47 9.00
C ASN A 341 -57.78 2.07 9.66
N PRO A 342 -56.66 2.22 8.93
CA PRO A 342 -55.38 2.63 9.53
C PRO A 342 -55.42 4.02 10.16
N LYS A 343 -56.24 4.95 9.65
CA LYS A 343 -56.40 6.29 10.24
C LYS A 343 -57.01 6.25 11.65
N GLU A 344 -58.01 5.40 11.85
CA GLU A 344 -58.66 5.24 13.16
C GLU A 344 -57.76 4.47 14.12
N VAL A 345 -56.99 3.48 13.64
CA VAL A 345 -55.97 2.78 14.44
C VAL A 345 -54.87 3.76 14.88
N ILE A 346 -54.31 4.56 13.97
CA ILE A 346 -53.29 5.58 14.28
C ILE A 346 -53.82 6.60 15.29
N ALA A 347 -55.08 7.01 15.18
CA ALA A 347 -55.71 7.92 16.13
C ALA A 347 -55.92 7.30 17.52
N ALA A 348 -56.11 5.98 17.60
CA ALA A 348 -56.27 5.24 18.85
C ALA A 348 -54.94 4.76 19.47
N MET A 349 -53.84 4.81 18.72
CA MET A 349 -52.50 4.54 19.22
C MET A 349 -52.01 5.68 20.12
N ARG A 350 -51.28 5.32 21.18
CA ARG A 350 -50.61 6.27 22.05
C ARG A 350 -49.38 6.82 21.31
N PRO A 351 -48.98 8.08 21.56
CA PRO A 351 -47.77 8.64 20.96
C PRO A 351 -46.53 7.74 21.13
N GLU A 352 -46.42 7.03 22.25
CA GLU A 352 -45.31 6.12 22.58
C GLU A 352 -45.28 4.87 21.71
N ASP A 353 -46.41 4.44 21.15
CA ASP A 353 -46.47 3.24 20.31
C ASP A 353 -45.72 3.45 18.99
N PHE A 354 -45.58 4.71 18.55
CA PHE A 354 -44.80 5.09 17.37
C PHE A 354 -43.28 5.00 17.57
N SER A 355 -42.83 4.75 18.80
CA SER A 355 -41.43 4.53 19.17
C SER A 355 -41.18 3.07 19.59
N ARG A 356 -41.99 2.13 19.09
CA ARG A 356 -41.94 0.69 19.41
C ARG A 356 -42.17 -0.17 18.18
N ASN A 357 -41.93 -1.47 18.31
CA ASN A 357 -42.25 -2.46 17.27
C ASN A 357 -43.73 -2.47 16.84
N TYR A 358 -44.64 -1.85 17.60
CA TYR A 358 -46.06 -1.75 17.25
C TYR A 358 -46.32 -0.91 15.99
N VAL A 359 -45.49 0.09 15.71
CA VAL A 359 -45.65 0.90 14.49
C VAL A 359 -45.16 0.18 13.24
N LEU A 360 -44.39 -0.90 13.38
CA LEU A 360 -43.79 -1.68 12.29
C LEU A 360 -44.81 -2.58 11.58
N ASN A 361 -45.91 -1.99 11.10
CA ASN A 361 -46.92 -2.64 10.27
C ASN A 361 -46.98 -1.95 8.89
N VAL A 362 -47.05 -2.75 7.82
CA VAL A 362 -47.00 -2.23 6.43
C VAL A 362 -48.08 -1.19 6.16
N THR A 363 -49.32 -1.44 6.58
CA THR A 363 -50.47 -0.55 6.33
C THR A 363 -50.40 0.74 7.16
N ILE A 364 -49.91 0.66 8.41
CA ILE A 364 -49.68 1.85 9.24
C ILE A 364 -48.61 2.73 8.60
N VAL A 365 -47.46 2.16 8.25
CA VAL A 365 -46.34 2.93 7.71
C VAL A 365 -46.69 3.56 6.36
N ASP A 366 -47.39 2.84 5.48
CA ASP A 366 -47.94 3.41 4.25
C ASP A 366 -48.88 4.60 4.53
N CYS A 367 -49.75 4.49 5.54
CA CYS A 367 -50.69 5.55 5.90
C CYS A 367 -49.98 6.80 6.46
N LEU A 368 -48.91 6.61 7.25
CA LEU A 368 -48.08 7.70 7.78
C LEU A 368 -47.41 8.47 6.63
N PHE A 369 -46.75 7.77 5.71
CA PHE A 369 -46.07 8.40 4.58
C PHE A 369 -47.03 8.94 3.51
N ALA A 370 -48.25 8.41 3.40
CA ALA A 370 -49.27 8.96 2.50
C ALA A 370 -49.82 10.32 2.97
N ASN A 371 -49.69 10.67 4.26
CA ASN A 371 -50.18 11.94 4.82
C ASN A 371 -49.12 12.63 5.70
N PRO A 372 -47.97 13.05 5.15
CA PRO A 372 -46.83 13.52 5.95
C PRO A 372 -47.14 14.72 6.85
N SER A 373 -47.99 15.64 6.40
CA SER A 373 -48.37 16.85 7.16
C SER A 373 -49.25 16.55 8.37
N ALA A 374 -50.07 15.50 8.29
CA ALA A 374 -50.94 15.10 9.40
C ALA A 374 -50.18 14.27 10.46
N TYR A 375 -49.13 13.57 10.04
CA TYR A 375 -48.44 12.57 10.87
C TYR A 375 -46.93 12.82 11.01
N GLU A 376 -46.49 14.08 10.95
CA GLU A 376 -45.06 14.44 11.00
C GLU A 376 -44.37 13.90 12.26
N THR A 377 -45.00 14.07 13.43
CA THR A 377 -44.42 13.63 14.71
C THR A 377 -44.34 12.10 14.80
N GLN A 378 -45.37 11.40 14.34
CA GLN A 378 -45.45 9.95 14.31
C GLN A 378 -44.41 9.37 13.35
N THR A 379 -44.27 9.99 12.17
CA THR A 379 -43.27 9.59 11.17
C THR A 379 -41.85 9.77 11.70
N ARG A 380 -41.57 10.89 12.37
CA ARG A 380 -40.26 11.11 13.02
C ARG A 380 -39.97 10.03 14.05
N ARG A 381 -40.92 9.73 14.94
CA ARG A 381 -40.79 8.67 15.96
C ARG A 381 -40.53 7.28 15.37
N LEU A 382 -41.20 6.95 14.25
CA LEU A 382 -40.97 5.71 13.51
C LEU A 382 -39.53 5.64 12.98
N LEU A 383 -39.05 6.71 12.34
CA LEU A 383 -37.70 6.76 11.76
C LEU A 383 -36.63 6.69 12.86
N ASP A 384 -36.81 7.42 13.96
CA ASP A 384 -35.91 7.39 15.12
C ASP A 384 -35.88 5.98 15.75
N PHE A 385 -37.01 5.30 15.80
CA PHE A 385 -37.11 3.94 16.30
C PHE A 385 -36.33 2.95 15.41
N ILE A 386 -36.54 2.99 14.09
CA ILE A 386 -35.79 2.17 13.13
C ILE A 386 -34.28 2.45 13.24
N ALA A 387 -33.87 3.71 13.41
CA ALA A 387 -32.46 4.08 13.56
C ALA A 387 -31.85 3.59 14.88
N SER A 388 -32.66 3.42 15.93
CA SER A 388 -32.19 3.00 17.26
C SER A 388 -31.90 1.50 17.37
N ASP A 389 -32.61 0.67 16.60
CA ASP A 389 -32.47 -0.79 16.60
C ASP A 389 -32.80 -1.36 15.20
N PHE A 390 -31.90 -1.08 14.25
CA PHE A 390 -32.10 -1.40 12.83
C PHE A 390 -32.19 -2.91 12.57
N ASP A 391 -31.34 -3.70 13.22
CA ASP A 391 -31.28 -5.15 13.04
C ASP A 391 -32.56 -5.83 13.53
N ALA A 392 -33.16 -5.35 14.64
CA ALA A 392 -34.45 -5.87 15.10
C ALA A 392 -35.60 -5.57 14.11
N CYS A 393 -35.44 -4.56 13.25
CA CYS A 393 -36.44 -4.17 12.26
C CYS A 393 -36.38 -5.00 10.96
N GLU A 394 -35.45 -5.95 10.80
CA GLU A 394 -35.22 -6.69 9.55
C GLU A 394 -36.45 -7.43 9.02
N LYS A 395 -37.23 -8.06 9.91
CA LYS A 395 -38.48 -8.74 9.53
C LYS A 395 -39.50 -7.75 8.94
N PHE A 396 -39.59 -6.55 9.51
CA PHE A 396 -40.43 -5.49 8.99
C PHE A 396 -39.90 -4.97 7.66
N MET A 397 -38.60 -4.70 7.55
CA MET A 397 -37.98 -4.18 6.32
C MET A 397 -38.21 -5.12 5.13
N SER A 398 -38.01 -6.43 5.35
CA SER A 398 -38.29 -7.46 4.34
C SER A 398 -39.75 -7.44 3.88
N SER A 399 -40.68 -7.33 4.84
CA SER A 399 -42.12 -7.28 4.55
C SER A 399 -42.52 -6.00 3.82
N TYR A 400 -41.97 -4.86 4.24
CA TYR A 400 -42.25 -3.55 3.66
C TYR A 400 -41.64 -3.38 2.27
N TYR A 401 -40.46 -3.93 2.01
CA TYR A 401 -39.88 -3.96 0.66
C TYR A 401 -40.65 -4.84 -0.32
N ALA A 402 -41.35 -5.86 0.17
CA ALA A 402 -42.15 -6.75 -0.67
C ALA A 402 -43.55 -6.18 -0.97
N ARG A 403 -44.17 -5.49 0.00
CA ARG A 403 -45.60 -5.11 -0.07
C ARG A 403 -45.92 -3.64 0.17
N GLY A 404 -44.99 -2.87 0.73
CA GLY A 404 -45.19 -1.45 1.05
C GLY A 404 -45.32 -0.60 -0.21
N LYS A 405 -46.17 0.43 -0.15
CA LYS A 405 -46.42 1.37 -1.25
C LYS A 405 -45.51 2.58 -1.18
N ALA A 406 -45.04 2.95 0.01
CA ALA A 406 -44.21 4.14 0.24
C ALA A 406 -42.74 3.82 0.56
N VAL A 407 -42.14 2.84 -0.15
CA VAL A 407 -40.71 2.48 0.01
C VAL A 407 -39.79 3.68 -0.25
N THR A 408 -40.06 4.46 -1.30
CA THR A 408 -39.31 5.68 -1.61
C THR A 408 -39.31 6.69 -0.47
N ALA A 409 -40.45 6.88 0.20
CA ALA A 409 -40.56 7.81 1.32
C ALA A 409 -39.81 7.29 2.55
N LEU A 410 -39.86 5.98 2.83
CA LEU A 410 -39.11 5.36 3.91
C LEU A 410 -37.60 5.51 3.71
N ILE A 411 -37.06 5.08 2.57
CA ILE A 411 -35.64 5.16 2.25
C ILE A 411 -35.16 6.62 2.27
N SER A 412 -35.92 7.52 1.65
CA SER A 412 -35.63 8.95 1.68
C SER A 412 -35.68 9.51 3.10
N GLY A 413 -36.63 9.09 3.92
CA GLY A 413 -36.77 9.50 5.32
C GLY A 413 -35.55 9.09 6.14
N LEU A 414 -35.15 7.81 6.07
CA LEU A 414 -33.98 7.29 6.77
C LEU A 414 -32.69 7.97 6.31
N ALA A 415 -32.48 8.12 5.01
CA ALA A 415 -31.30 8.81 4.47
C ALA A 415 -31.24 10.31 4.84
N THR A 416 -32.37 10.94 5.17
CA THR A 416 -32.42 12.34 5.64
C THR A 416 -32.14 12.45 7.13
N THR A 417 -32.81 11.62 7.91
CA THR A 417 -32.92 11.78 9.37
C THR A 417 -31.80 11.08 10.12
N TRP A 418 -31.22 10.03 9.54
CA TRP A 418 -30.26 9.18 10.20
C TRP A 418 -28.92 9.13 9.45
N PRO A 419 -27.88 9.85 9.94
CA PRO A 419 -26.54 9.83 9.34
C PRO A 419 -25.87 8.45 9.34
N GLY A 420 -26.26 7.56 10.25
CA GLY A 420 -25.72 6.20 10.36
C GLY A 420 -26.35 5.19 9.39
N PHE A 421 -27.34 5.59 8.59
CA PHE A 421 -28.12 4.66 7.77
C PHE A 421 -27.26 3.88 6.76
N ALA A 422 -26.33 4.54 6.07
CA ALA A 422 -25.46 3.88 5.11
C ALA A 422 -24.61 2.78 5.76
N ALA A 423 -24.00 3.09 6.91
CA ALA A 423 -23.18 2.14 7.66
C ALA A 423 -24.01 0.94 8.14
N ALA A 424 -25.19 1.19 8.70
CA ALA A 424 -26.08 0.13 9.15
C ALA A 424 -26.58 -0.74 7.98
N ALA A 425 -26.94 -0.12 6.86
CA ALA A 425 -27.38 -0.84 5.67
C ALA A 425 -26.32 -1.81 5.16
N VAL A 426 -25.04 -1.41 5.10
CA VAL A 426 -23.96 -2.31 4.63
C VAL A 426 -23.59 -3.41 5.63
N THR A 427 -23.77 -3.19 6.94
CA THR A 427 -23.44 -4.19 7.98
C THR A 427 -24.58 -5.16 8.30
N SER A 428 -25.82 -4.77 7.98
CA SER A 428 -27.03 -5.53 8.30
C SER A 428 -27.07 -6.92 7.66
N ALA A 429 -27.91 -7.81 8.20
CA ALA A 429 -28.13 -9.14 7.61
C ALA A 429 -28.79 -9.05 6.22
N GLY A 430 -29.65 -8.05 6.01
CA GLY A 430 -30.30 -7.75 4.73
C GLY A 430 -29.51 -6.83 3.79
N ASN A 431 -28.18 -6.69 3.97
CA ASN A 431 -27.39 -5.64 3.33
C ASN A 431 -27.61 -5.45 1.82
N LEU A 432 -27.61 -6.53 1.04
CA LEU A 432 -27.82 -6.49 -0.42
C LEU A 432 -29.17 -5.87 -0.78
N MET A 433 -30.22 -6.21 -0.03
CA MET A 433 -31.57 -5.67 -0.23
C MET A 433 -31.63 -4.19 0.15
N HIS A 434 -31.06 -3.80 1.29
CA HIS A 434 -31.04 -2.39 1.70
C HIS A 434 -30.31 -1.52 0.68
N VAL A 435 -29.12 -1.94 0.25
CA VAL A 435 -28.29 -1.20 -0.70
C VAL A 435 -28.98 -1.11 -2.05
N ALA A 436 -29.53 -2.20 -2.58
CA ALA A 436 -30.31 -2.17 -3.82
C ALA A 436 -31.54 -1.22 -3.73
N ARG A 437 -32.20 -1.14 -2.57
CA ARG A 437 -33.29 -0.19 -2.33
C ARG A 437 -32.80 1.26 -2.23
N ILE A 438 -31.64 1.51 -1.66
CA ILE A 438 -31.00 2.83 -1.65
C ILE A 438 -30.74 3.30 -3.09
N ILE A 439 -30.14 2.44 -3.91
CA ILE A 439 -29.84 2.73 -5.32
C ILE A 439 -31.14 2.98 -6.09
N SER A 440 -32.16 2.14 -5.92
CA SER A 440 -33.42 2.24 -6.67
C SER A 440 -34.30 3.42 -6.24
N HIS A 441 -34.36 3.77 -4.95
CA HIS A 441 -35.40 4.66 -4.43
C HIS A 441 -34.98 6.08 -4.06
N LEU A 442 -33.69 6.38 -3.83
CA LEU A 442 -33.29 7.78 -3.67
C LEU A 442 -33.50 8.54 -4.99
N SER A 443 -33.59 9.88 -4.98
CA SER A 443 -33.50 10.65 -6.22
C SER A 443 -32.03 10.82 -6.64
N ASP A 444 -31.74 11.04 -7.92
CA ASP A 444 -30.36 11.09 -8.42
C ASP A 444 -29.48 12.12 -7.71
N ALA A 445 -30.01 13.32 -7.46
CA ALA A 445 -29.31 14.37 -6.71
C ALA A 445 -28.97 13.91 -5.27
N ARG A 446 -29.89 13.18 -4.63
CA ARG A 446 -29.70 12.68 -3.26
C ARG A 446 -28.81 11.45 -3.22
N LEU A 447 -28.90 10.56 -4.20
CA LEU A 447 -28.08 9.36 -4.31
C LEU A 447 -26.61 9.74 -4.43
N LYS A 448 -26.31 10.72 -5.31
CA LYS A 448 -24.95 11.25 -5.49
C LYS A 448 -24.39 11.84 -4.20
N ASP A 449 -25.15 12.73 -3.54
CA ASP A 449 -24.74 13.32 -2.26
C ASP A 449 -24.58 12.28 -1.15
N PHE A 450 -25.47 11.28 -1.11
CA PHE A 450 -25.45 10.22 -0.11
C PHE A 450 -24.22 9.31 -0.27
N ALA A 451 -23.91 8.88 -1.50
CA ALA A 451 -22.70 8.10 -1.78
C ALA A 451 -21.42 8.89 -1.45
N PHE A 452 -21.37 10.17 -1.84
CA PHE A 452 -20.23 11.04 -1.52
C PHE A 452 -19.97 11.18 -0.01
N ARG A 453 -21.02 11.28 0.81
CA ARG A 453 -20.90 11.37 2.27
C ARG A 453 -20.59 10.04 2.96
N HIS A 454 -20.74 8.92 2.25
CA HIS A 454 -20.62 7.58 2.81
C HIS A 454 -19.76 6.64 1.94
N PRO A 455 -18.43 6.81 1.90
CA PRO A 455 -17.54 6.01 1.05
C PRO A 455 -17.66 4.50 1.26
N ALA A 456 -17.90 4.05 2.50
CA ALA A 456 -18.11 2.63 2.81
C ALA A 456 -19.29 1.99 2.05
N LEU A 457 -20.29 2.80 1.65
CA LEU A 457 -21.38 2.34 0.77
C LEU A 457 -20.86 2.09 -0.65
N THR A 458 -20.09 3.03 -1.21
CA THR A 458 -19.49 2.91 -2.54
C THR A 458 -18.52 1.73 -2.60
N ASP A 459 -17.70 1.54 -1.56
CA ASP A 459 -16.78 0.40 -1.46
C ASP A 459 -17.56 -0.93 -1.44
N PHE A 460 -18.59 -1.03 -0.59
CA PHE A 460 -19.45 -2.21 -0.53
C PHE A 460 -20.13 -2.52 -1.88
N ILE A 461 -20.63 -1.48 -2.57
CA ILE A 461 -21.25 -1.65 -3.89
C ILE A 461 -20.20 -2.10 -4.92
N SER A 462 -19.00 -1.54 -4.88
CA SER A 462 -17.88 -1.89 -5.77
C SER A 462 -17.44 -3.35 -5.62
N ASP A 463 -17.45 -3.87 -4.40
CA ASP A 463 -17.08 -5.24 -4.07
C ASP A 463 -18.20 -6.26 -4.34
N ARG A 464 -19.46 -5.87 -4.14
CA ARG A 464 -20.63 -6.78 -4.15
C ARG A 464 -21.63 -6.47 -5.26
N LEU A 465 -21.21 -5.77 -6.32
CA LEU A 465 -22.10 -5.28 -7.37
C LEU A 465 -22.93 -6.40 -8.01
N ALA A 466 -22.32 -7.53 -8.35
CA ALA A 466 -23.00 -8.68 -8.95
C ALA A 466 -24.11 -9.23 -8.03
N ASP A 467 -23.83 -9.34 -6.74
CA ASP A 467 -24.80 -9.84 -5.75
C ASP A 467 -25.98 -8.87 -5.53
N ILE A 468 -25.71 -7.56 -5.61
CA ILE A 468 -26.72 -6.49 -5.54
C ILE A 468 -27.63 -6.57 -6.77
N LEU A 469 -27.06 -6.70 -7.97
CA LEU A 469 -27.83 -6.83 -9.21
C LEU A 469 -28.66 -8.13 -9.24
N THR A 470 -28.15 -9.20 -8.63
CA THR A 470 -28.84 -10.50 -8.51
C THR A 470 -30.08 -10.42 -7.60
N GLN A 471 -30.23 -9.37 -6.76
CA GLN A 471 -31.46 -9.18 -5.97
C GLN A 471 -32.71 -8.91 -6.84
N GLY A 472 -32.53 -8.59 -8.12
CA GLY A 472 -33.65 -8.36 -9.06
C GLY A 472 -34.44 -7.08 -8.77
N ILE A 473 -33.84 -6.12 -8.07
CA ILE A 473 -34.44 -4.81 -7.82
C ILE A 473 -34.15 -3.91 -9.02
N ASP A 474 -35.21 -3.46 -9.70
CA ASP A 474 -35.09 -2.65 -10.90
C ASP A 474 -34.59 -1.23 -10.60
N PHE A 475 -33.53 -0.83 -11.30
CA PHE A 475 -33.04 0.54 -11.35
C PHE A 475 -32.24 0.77 -12.65
N PRO A 476 -32.27 1.98 -13.23
CA PRO A 476 -31.44 2.32 -14.39
C PRO A 476 -29.95 2.15 -14.12
N ALA A 477 -29.23 1.47 -15.02
CA ALA A 477 -27.81 1.17 -14.86
C ALA A 477 -26.93 2.44 -14.80
N GLU A 478 -27.38 3.53 -15.43
CA GLU A 478 -26.73 4.84 -15.44
C GLU A 478 -26.56 5.41 -14.02
N ARG A 479 -27.38 4.96 -13.06
CA ARG A 479 -27.29 5.38 -11.66
C ARG A 479 -26.01 4.90 -10.97
N LEU A 480 -25.33 3.89 -11.53
CA LEU A 480 -24.00 3.46 -11.07
C LEU A 480 -22.95 4.57 -11.23
N GLN A 481 -23.10 5.45 -12.24
CA GLN A 481 -22.22 6.61 -12.43
C GLN A 481 -22.33 7.61 -11.28
N LEU A 482 -23.54 7.76 -10.70
CA LEU A 482 -23.79 8.70 -9.62
C LEU A 482 -23.11 8.30 -8.30
N LEU A 483 -22.75 7.03 -8.18
CA LEU A 483 -22.21 6.42 -6.97
C LEU A 483 -20.67 6.38 -6.94
N ASP A 484 -20.03 6.73 -8.06
CA ASP A 484 -18.57 6.61 -8.27
C ASP A 484 -18.04 5.18 -7.99
N VAL A 485 -18.82 4.17 -8.42
CA VAL A 485 -18.51 2.76 -8.21
C VAL A 485 -17.33 2.34 -9.09
N LYS A 486 -16.43 1.54 -8.53
CA LYS A 486 -15.33 0.91 -9.27
C LYS A 486 -15.43 -0.60 -9.12
N ALA A 487 -16.20 -1.24 -10.01
CA ALA A 487 -16.39 -2.69 -9.99
C ALA A 487 -15.05 -3.43 -9.91
N THR A 488 -14.92 -4.31 -8.91
CA THR A 488 -13.71 -5.09 -8.66
C THR A 488 -13.60 -6.29 -9.59
N ASP A 489 -14.73 -6.95 -9.89
CA ASP A 489 -14.84 -8.12 -10.76
C ASP A 489 -15.93 -7.92 -11.82
N LEU A 490 -15.51 -7.60 -13.05
CA LEU A 490 -16.42 -7.46 -14.20
C LEU A 490 -16.96 -8.82 -14.68
N ALA A 491 -16.23 -9.91 -14.49
CA ALA A 491 -16.67 -11.22 -14.94
C ALA A 491 -17.90 -11.69 -14.13
N ALA A 492 -17.95 -11.37 -12.84
CA ALA A 492 -19.11 -11.63 -11.99
C ALA A 492 -20.37 -10.86 -12.44
N VAL A 493 -20.22 -9.69 -13.09
CA VAL A 493 -21.33 -8.86 -13.55
C VAL A 493 -21.80 -9.25 -14.97
N ALA A 494 -21.12 -10.17 -15.65
CA ALA A 494 -21.43 -10.59 -17.02
C ALA A 494 -22.89 -11.02 -17.26
N GLY A 495 -23.57 -11.54 -16.23
CA GLY A 495 -25.00 -11.90 -16.26
C GLY A 495 -25.97 -10.71 -16.38
N HIS A 496 -25.48 -9.47 -16.29
CA HIS A 496 -26.27 -8.24 -16.31
C HIS A 496 -25.81 -7.28 -17.43
N PRO A 497 -26.25 -7.48 -18.70
CA PRO A 497 -25.71 -6.76 -19.86
C PRO A 497 -25.86 -5.23 -19.80
N ALA A 498 -26.96 -4.72 -19.25
CA ALA A 498 -27.18 -3.28 -19.13
C ALA A 498 -26.18 -2.62 -18.17
N ALA A 499 -25.94 -3.26 -17.01
CA ALA A 499 -24.94 -2.81 -16.06
C ALA A 499 -23.53 -2.93 -16.65
N MET A 500 -23.19 -4.07 -17.26
CA MET A 500 -21.90 -4.27 -17.92
C MET A 500 -21.57 -3.21 -18.95
N ARG A 501 -22.56 -2.82 -19.77
CA ARG A 501 -22.38 -1.78 -20.78
C ARG A 501 -22.05 -0.44 -20.14
N VAL A 502 -22.80 0.00 -19.13
CA VAL A 502 -22.52 1.26 -18.43
C VAL A 502 -21.17 1.20 -17.72
N LEU A 503 -20.84 0.08 -17.07
CA LEU A 503 -19.55 -0.07 -16.39
C LEU A 503 -18.38 0.08 -17.38
N PHE A 504 -18.49 -0.55 -18.55
CA PHE A 504 -17.46 -0.52 -19.57
C PHE A 504 -17.37 0.85 -20.26
N ASP A 505 -18.50 1.37 -20.77
CA ASP A 505 -18.58 2.60 -21.56
C ASP A 505 -18.11 3.83 -20.74
N GLU A 506 -18.34 3.81 -19.42
CA GLU A 506 -18.02 4.93 -18.51
C GLU A 506 -16.76 4.68 -17.65
N GLY A 507 -16.09 3.54 -17.82
CA GLY A 507 -14.87 3.24 -17.08
C GLY A 507 -15.05 3.03 -15.56
N LEU A 508 -16.22 2.53 -15.12
CA LEU A 508 -16.58 2.31 -13.71
C LEU A 508 -16.07 0.97 -13.15
N TYR A 509 -14.83 0.63 -13.47
CA TYR A 509 -14.16 -0.60 -13.02
C TYR A 509 -12.73 -0.31 -12.59
N GLN A 510 -12.18 -1.21 -11.77
CA GLN A 510 -10.78 -1.16 -11.39
C GLN A 510 -9.90 -1.66 -12.54
N LEU A 511 -8.80 -0.94 -12.79
CA LEU A 511 -7.75 -1.37 -13.70
C LEU A 511 -6.94 -2.51 -13.06
N SER A 512 -7.46 -3.72 -13.22
CA SER A 512 -6.84 -4.96 -12.75
C SER A 512 -6.56 -5.90 -13.93
N ILE A 513 -5.65 -6.85 -13.71
CA ILE A 513 -5.30 -7.86 -14.70
C ILE A 513 -6.54 -8.66 -15.12
N ASP A 514 -7.36 -9.08 -14.16
CA ASP A 514 -8.54 -9.91 -14.41
C ASP A 514 -9.63 -9.16 -15.18
N ASN A 515 -9.92 -7.91 -14.81
CA ASN A 515 -10.91 -7.09 -15.52
C ASN A 515 -10.47 -6.79 -16.95
N LEU A 516 -9.19 -6.50 -17.18
CA LEU A 516 -8.69 -6.27 -18.54
C LEU A 516 -8.67 -7.53 -19.38
N GLN A 517 -8.28 -8.68 -18.83
CA GLN A 517 -8.39 -9.95 -19.53
C GLN A 517 -9.86 -10.26 -19.90
N PHE A 518 -10.79 -9.99 -18.99
CA PHE A 518 -12.21 -10.12 -19.26
C PHE A 518 -12.69 -9.16 -20.36
N ILE A 519 -12.33 -7.88 -20.30
CA ILE A 519 -12.69 -6.87 -21.32
C ILE A 519 -12.15 -7.29 -22.70
N LEU A 520 -10.85 -7.57 -22.80
CA LEU A 520 -10.21 -7.88 -24.08
C LEU A 520 -10.84 -9.13 -24.71
N ARG A 521 -11.18 -10.14 -23.91
CA ARG A 521 -11.76 -11.40 -24.40
C ARG A 521 -13.27 -11.33 -24.64
N ALA A 522 -14.03 -10.92 -23.63
CA ALA A 522 -15.49 -11.05 -23.63
C ALA A 522 -16.22 -9.84 -24.24
N ILE A 523 -15.59 -8.66 -24.24
CA ILE A 523 -16.20 -7.42 -24.76
C ILE A 523 -15.61 -7.05 -26.11
N LEU A 524 -14.29 -7.15 -26.27
CA LEU A 524 -13.57 -6.73 -27.48
C LEU A 524 -13.22 -7.87 -28.45
N ASP A 525 -13.60 -9.11 -28.12
CA ASP A 525 -13.45 -10.31 -28.97
C ASP A 525 -12.00 -10.55 -29.45
N ILE A 526 -11.01 -10.27 -28.59
CA ILE A 526 -9.59 -10.51 -28.88
C ILE A 526 -9.24 -11.95 -28.50
N ASP A 527 -9.17 -12.80 -29.53
CA ASP A 527 -9.03 -14.25 -29.40
C ASP A 527 -7.55 -14.72 -29.33
N ASP A 528 -6.76 -14.04 -28.48
CA ASP A 528 -5.36 -14.41 -28.18
C ASP A 528 -4.96 -13.97 -26.74
N PRO A 529 -5.25 -14.80 -25.72
CA PRO A 529 -5.01 -14.43 -24.33
C PRO A 529 -3.52 -14.36 -23.97
N ASP A 530 -2.67 -15.13 -24.66
CA ASP A 530 -1.22 -15.10 -24.43
C ASP A 530 -0.65 -13.78 -24.94
N ARG A 531 -1.06 -13.36 -26.13
CA ARG A 531 -0.68 -12.04 -26.67
C ARG A 531 -1.14 -10.89 -25.78
N ALA A 532 -2.36 -10.96 -25.26
CA ALA A 532 -2.88 -9.95 -24.33
C ALA A 532 -2.11 -9.89 -22.99
N ARG A 533 -1.41 -10.97 -22.60
CA ARG A 533 -0.55 -11.00 -21.40
C ARG A 533 0.87 -10.55 -21.70
N GLU A 534 1.40 -10.90 -22.87
CA GLU A 534 2.79 -10.62 -23.25
C GLU A 534 3.02 -9.17 -23.73
N GLN A 535 1.98 -8.54 -24.28
CA GLN A 535 2.02 -7.17 -24.83
C GLN A 535 0.67 -6.46 -24.62
N ASN A 536 0.31 -6.29 -23.36
CA ASN A 536 -1.03 -5.86 -22.92
C ASN A 536 -1.44 -4.49 -23.48
N TYR A 537 -0.55 -3.50 -23.40
CA TYR A 537 -0.86 -2.15 -23.85
C TYR A 537 -0.86 -2.06 -25.37
N THR A 538 0.04 -2.78 -26.06
CA THR A 538 0.01 -2.92 -27.52
C THR A 538 -1.34 -3.47 -27.98
N VAL A 539 -1.83 -4.54 -27.34
CA VAL A 539 -3.14 -5.13 -27.66
C VAL A 539 -4.29 -4.18 -27.32
N ALA A 540 -4.23 -3.46 -26.20
CA ALA A 540 -5.23 -2.44 -25.86
C ALA A 540 -5.30 -1.33 -26.92
N LEU A 541 -4.16 -0.81 -27.38
CA LEU A 541 -4.09 0.19 -28.46
C LEU A 541 -4.65 -0.34 -29.79
N GLU A 542 -4.33 -1.59 -30.13
CA GLU A 542 -4.84 -2.23 -31.35
C GLU A 542 -6.35 -2.47 -31.34
N SER A 543 -6.95 -2.62 -30.14
CA SER A 543 -8.40 -2.79 -30.00
C SER A 543 -9.19 -1.57 -30.50
N ARG A 544 -8.57 -0.38 -30.53
CA ARG A 544 -9.20 0.91 -30.89
C ARG A 544 -10.50 1.19 -30.11
N SER A 545 -10.60 0.65 -28.90
CA SER A 545 -11.75 0.83 -28.03
C SER A 545 -11.63 2.14 -27.27
N GLU A 546 -12.39 3.16 -27.67
CA GLU A 546 -12.37 4.49 -27.03
C GLU A 546 -12.68 4.43 -25.52
N PRO A 547 -13.70 3.68 -25.03
CA PRO A 547 -13.96 3.61 -23.59
C PRO A 547 -12.78 3.03 -22.78
N LEU A 548 -12.15 1.97 -23.29
CA LEU A 548 -10.99 1.36 -22.65
C LEU A 548 -9.78 2.30 -22.67
N LEU A 549 -9.48 2.87 -23.83
CA LEU A 549 -8.32 3.74 -24.02
C LEU A 549 -8.45 5.04 -23.23
N SER A 550 -9.65 5.63 -23.17
CA SER A 550 -9.91 6.81 -22.35
C SER A 550 -9.71 6.51 -20.86
N LYS A 551 -10.20 5.36 -20.37
CA LYS A 551 -9.97 4.93 -18.97
C LYS A 551 -8.50 4.72 -18.66
N ILE A 552 -7.77 4.04 -19.55
CA ILE A 552 -6.32 3.82 -19.40
C ILE A 552 -5.58 5.15 -19.41
N ASP A 553 -5.93 6.08 -20.30
CA ASP A 553 -5.25 7.37 -20.43
C ASP A 553 -5.44 8.27 -19.20
N VAL A 554 -6.66 8.34 -18.65
CA VAL A 554 -6.98 9.12 -17.45
C VAL A 554 -6.34 8.54 -16.19
N CYS A 555 -6.20 7.21 -16.12
CA CYS A 555 -5.68 6.50 -14.96
C CYS A 555 -4.39 5.72 -15.29
N PHE A 556 -3.50 6.30 -16.09
CA PHE A 556 -2.35 5.56 -16.62
C PHE A 556 -1.35 5.12 -15.53
N ASP A 557 -1.17 5.91 -14.48
CA ASP A 557 -0.36 5.53 -13.30
C ASP A 557 -0.87 4.22 -12.67
N GLU A 558 -2.18 4.12 -12.46
CA GLU A 558 -2.82 2.91 -11.92
C GLU A 558 -2.67 1.73 -12.90
N TYR A 559 -2.84 1.97 -14.21
CA TYR A 559 -2.66 0.95 -15.24
C TYR A 559 -1.22 0.40 -15.27
N LEU A 560 -0.22 1.28 -15.31
CA LEU A 560 1.19 0.91 -15.30
C LEU A 560 1.52 0.08 -14.05
N ARG A 561 1.12 0.56 -12.87
CA ARG A 561 1.40 -0.05 -11.57
C ARG A 561 0.66 -1.37 -11.36
N ASN A 562 -0.64 -1.41 -11.60
CA ASN A 562 -1.49 -2.54 -11.23
C ASN A 562 -1.58 -3.62 -12.31
N VAL A 563 -1.21 -3.28 -13.56
CA VAL A 563 -1.33 -4.16 -14.72
C VAL A 563 0.02 -4.43 -15.36
N LEU A 564 0.66 -3.43 -15.99
CA LEU A 564 1.85 -3.67 -16.81
C LEU A 564 3.06 -4.17 -15.99
N LEU A 565 3.28 -3.59 -14.81
CA LEU A 565 4.35 -4.01 -13.90
C LEU A 565 4.02 -5.32 -13.18
N ARG A 566 2.75 -5.57 -12.84
CA ARG A 566 2.33 -6.80 -12.15
C ARG A 566 2.15 -8.01 -13.07
N LEU A 567 1.90 -7.82 -14.35
CA LEU A 567 1.85 -8.91 -15.33
C LEU A 567 3.27 -9.47 -15.54
N PRO A 568 3.55 -10.73 -15.15
CA PRO A 568 4.90 -11.30 -15.22
C PRO A 568 5.40 -11.48 -16.66
N ASP A 569 4.47 -11.72 -17.59
CA ASP A 569 4.76 -12.04 -18.99
C ASP A 569 4.79 -10.81 -19.90
N ASN A 570 4.41 -9.62 -19.40
CA ASN A 570 4.36 -8.39 -20.19
C ASN A 570 5.76 -7.86 -20.54
N ARG A 571 6.36 -8.47 -21.56
CA ARG A 571 7.77 -8.32 -21.94
C ARG A 571 7.95 -8.07 -23.44
N LYS A 572 6.88 -8.10 -24.22
CA LYS A 572 6.95 -8.03 -25.69
C LYS A 572 6.17 -6.84 -26.24
N GLU A 573 6.04 -5.77 -25.45
CA GLU A 573 5.41 -4.55 -25.94
C GLU A 573 6.15 -4.03 -27.17
N SER A 574 5.37 -3.56 -28.15
CA SER A 574 5.92 -3.03 -29.39
C SER A 574 6.73 -1.75 -29.12
N VAL A 575 7.76 -1.50 -29.95
CA VAL A 575 8.62 -0.30 -29.84
C VAL A 575 7.79 0.99 -29.82
N SER A 576 6.76 1.09 -30.67
CA SER A 576 5.87 2.24 -30.70
C SER A 576 5.10 2.43 -29.39
N THR A 577 4.70 1.34 -28.74
CA THR A 577 4.01 1.36 -27.45
C THR A 577 4.96 1.77 -26.33
N ILE A 578 6.18 1.21 -26.29
CA ILE A 578 7.22 1.62 -25.35
C ILE A 578 7.49 3.12 -25.49
N GLN A 579 7.61 3.62 -26.73
CA GLN A 579 7.79 5.05 -27.00
C GLN A 579 6.63 5.93 -26.52
N GLN A 580 5.39 5.44 -26.55
CA GLN A 580 4.25 6.17 -25.99
C GLN A 580 4.35 6.26 -24.46
N ILE A 581 4.71 5.16 -23.79
CA ILE A 581 4.84 5.12 -22.32
C ILE A 581 5.95 6.05 -21.84
N ILE A 582 7.15 5.98 -22.42
CA ILE A 582 8.29 6.77 -21.94
C ILE A 582 8.10 8.29 -22.10
N ARG A 583 7.19 8.74 -22.98
CA ARG A 583 6.90 10.16 -23.20
C ARG A 583 5.89 10.74 -22.21
N ARG A 584 5.24 9.87 -21.43
CA ARG A 584 4.28 10.27 -20.42
C ARG A 584 4.99 10.97 -19.28
N SER A 585 4.56 12.19 -18.97
CA SER A 585 5.06 13.00 -17.85
C SER A 585 4.19 12.89 -16.60
N ASP A 586 3.08 12.13 -16.68
CA ASP A 586 2.09 11.92 -15.62
C ASP A 586 2.35 10.64 -14.81
N VAL A 587 3.50 9.99 -15.01
CA VAL A 587 3.95 8.81 -14.26
C VAL A 587 5.34 8.99 -13.67
N GLU A 588 5.59 8.35 -12.53
CA GLU A 588 6.91 8.36 -11.88
C GLU A 588 7.98 7.69 -12.75
N LEU A 589 9.15 8.31 -12.79
CA LEU A 589 10.27 7.86 -13.63
C LEU A 589 10.71 6.44 -13.28
N GLU A 590 10.73 6.11 -11.98
CA GLU A 590 11.12 4.79 -11.48
C GLU A 590 10.25 3.67 -12.04
N MET A 591 8.93 3.89 -12.19
CA MET A 591 8.02 2.90 -12.77
C MET A 591 8.23 2.72 -14.27
N VAL A 592 8.59 3.79 -14.98
CA VAL A 592 8.96 3.71 -16.40
C VAL A 592 10.24 2.91 -16.57
N VAL A 593 11.23 3.11 -15.70
CA VAL A 593 12.48 2.34 -15.71
C VAL A 593 12.23 0.86 -15.42
N GLU A 594 11.45 0.55 -14.38
CA GLU A 594 11.06 -0.84 -14.06
C GLU A 594 10.33 -1.51 -15.24
N PHE A 595 9.44 -0.76 -15.91
CA PHE A 595 8.76 -1.25 -17.10
C PHE A 595 9.75 -1.55 -18.25
N LEU A 596 10.69 -0.65 -18.52
CA LEU A 596 11.71 -0.80 -19.57
C LEU A 596 12.62 -2.01 -19.32
N GLU A 597 13.06 -2.23 -18.08
CA GLU A 597 13.89 -3.38 -17.70
C GLU A 597 13.22 -4.72 -18.06
N LYS A 598 11.89 -4.79 -17.90
CA LYS A 598 11.09 -5.97 -18.24
C LYS A 598 10.99 -6.24 -19.75
N GLN A 599 11.05 -5.21 -20.59
CA GLN A 599 10.81 -5.36 -22.04
C GLN A 599 11.97 -6.04 -22.76
N ALA A 600 11.66 -6.93 -23.69
CA ALA A 600 12.63 -7.62 -24.54
C ALA A 600 13.07 -6.76 -25.74
N ALA A 601 12.21 -5.87 -26.23
CA ALA A 601 12.53 -4.99 -27.34
C ALA A 601 13.55 -3.93 -26.93
N LEU A 602 14.50 -3.65 -27.83
CA LEU A 602 15.41 -2.51 -27.71
C LEU A 602 14.80 -1.32 -28.45
N LEU A 603 15.00 -0.12 -27.92
CA LEU A 603 14.68 1.09 -28.66
C LEU A 603 15.69 1.27 -29.81
N PRO A 604 15.24 1.52 -31.04
CA PRO A 604 16.15 1.64 -32.19
C PRO A 604 16.91 2.97 -32.19
N THR A 605 16.31 4.02 -31.67
CA THR A 605 16.87 5.38 -31.65
C THR A 605 16.48 6.13 -30.38
N LEU A 606 17.31 7.10 -30.00
CA LEU A 606 17.00 8.10 -28.98
C LEU A 606 16.02 9.18 -29.48
N ASP A 607 15.62 9.15 -30.76
CA ASP A 607 14.61 10.09 -31.26
C ASP A 607 13.31 9.99 -30.44
N GLN A 608 12.82 11.14 -30.00
CA GLN A 608 11.60 11.28 -29.19
C GLN A 608 11.65 10.54 -27.84
N VAL A 609 12.85 10.23 -27.33
CA VAL A 609 13.09 9.79 -25.95
C VAL A 609 13.34 11.03 -25.08
N PRO A 610 12.73 11.15 -23.88
CA PRO A 610 13.09 12.23 -22.95
C PRO A 610 14.55 12.15 -22.52
N GLY A 611 15.21 13.32 -22.48
CA GLY A 611 16.63 13.40 -22.12
C GLY A 611 16.96 12.80 -20.75
N THR A 612 16.02 12.79 -19.81
CA THR A 612 16.16 12.18 -18.47
C THR A 612 16.35 10.66 -18.51
N LEU A 613 15.88 9.99 -19.57
CA LEU A 613 16.00 8.54 -19.75
C LEU A 613 17.22 8.13 -20.57
N HIS A 614 17.94 9.07 -21.19
CA HIS A 614 19.06 8.75 -22.07
C HIS A 614 20.14 7.93 -21.36
N ALA A 615 20.66 8.40 -20.23
CA ALA A 615 21.67 7.65 -19.46
C ALA A 615 21.12 6.29 -19.01
N THR A 616 19.90 6.27 -18.49
CA THR A 616 19.27 5.04 -18.00
C THR A 616 19.19 3.97 -19.08
N LEU A 617 18.75 4.31 -20.30
CA LEU A 617 18.64 3.33 -21.40
C LEU A 617 19.96 2.63 -21.74
N PHE A 618 21.10 3.33 -21.61
CA PHE A 618 22.43 2.75 -21.79
C PHE A 618 22.82 1.88 -20.59
N GLN A 619 22.50 2.30 -19.36
CA GLN A 619 22.76 1.52 -18.14
C GLN A 619 22.00 0.19 -18.13
N ILE A 620 20.70 0.20 -18.44
CA ILE A 620 19.86 -0.99 -18.49
C ILE A 620 19.92 -1.73 -19.85
N GLN A 621 20.75 -1.24 -20.77
CA GLN A 621 20.96 -1.80 -22.12
C GLN A 621 19.67 -2.01 -22.92
N LYS A 622 18.75 -1.03 -22.88
CA LYS A 622 17.46 -1.05 -23.63
C LYS A 622 17.45 -0.17 -24.87
N ILE A 623 18.62 0.16 -25.39
CA ILE A 623 18.84 0.88 -26.65
C ILE A 623 19.68 0.01 -27.59
N GLU A 624 19.38 0.03 -28.89
CA GLU A 624 20.19 -0.64 -29.90
C GLU A 624 21.61 -0.05 -29.94
N ALA A 625 22.61 -0.93 -29.93
CA ALA A 625 24.02 -0.57 -30.02
C ALA A 625 24.39 -0.13 -31.45
N THR A 626 24.20 1.15 -31.72
CA THR A 626 24.60 1.82 -32.97
C THR A 626 25.50 3.01 -32.68
N TRP A 627 26.40 3.34 -33.61
CA TRP A 627 27.23 4.54 -33.47
C TRP A 627 26.41 5.82 -33.47
N GLU A 628 25.27 5.84 -34.15
CA GLU A 628 24.33 6.97 -34.14
C GLU A 628 23.74 7.19 -32.75
N ASN A 629 23.32 6.14 -32.05
CA ASN A 629 22.83 6.25 -30.68
C ASN A 629 23.92 6.69 -29.71
N CYS A 630 25.15 6.16 -29.84
CA CYS A 630 26.29 6.60 -29.03
C CYS A 630 26.60 8.08 -29.25
N LEU A 631 26.55 8.55 -30.50
CA LEU A 631 26.76 9.96 -30.84
C LEU A 631 25.65 10.85 -30.28
N ASN A 632 24.38 10.43 -30.44
CA ASN A 632 23.23 11.16 -29.91
C ASN A 632 23.27 11.24 -28.38
N PHE A 633 23.72 10.18 -27.70
CA PHE A 633 23.90 10.20 -26.25
C PHE A 633 25.05 11.13 -25.82
N LEU A 634 26.16 11.14 -26.56
CA LEU A 634 27.28 12.06 -26.30
C LEU A 634 26.86 13.54 -26.42
N GLY A 635 25.87 13.83 -27.28
CA GLY A 635 25.29 15.17 -27.44
C GLY A 635 24.11 15.48 -26.51
N SER A 636 23.74 14.57 -25.60
CA SER A 636 22.61 14.71 -24.68
C SER A 636 22.91 15.65 -23.51
N GLU A 637 21.89 16.35 -22.99
CA GLU A 637 22.01 17.18 -21.77
C GLU A 637 22.40 16.35 -20.54
N ASN A 638 21.90 15.11 -20.45
CA ASN A 638 22.21 14.16 -19.36
C ASN A 638 23.27 13.13 -19.79
N TYR A 639 24.25 13.55 -20.57
CA TYR A 639 25.38 12.71 -20.94
C TYR A 639 26.20 12.31 -19.70
N ASP A 640 26.49 11.02 -19.59
CA ASP A 640 27.41 10.48 -18.59
C ASP A 640 28.47 9.60 -19.27
N ALA A 641 29.74 9.98 -19.07
CA ALA A 641 30.87 9.32 -19.72
C ALA A 641 31.07 7.89 -19.20
N GLU A 642 30.87 7.67 -17.90
CA GLU A 642 31.04 6.35 -17.29
C GLU A 642 30.00 5.37 -17.82
N THR A 643 28.74 5.79 -17.90
CA THR A 643 27.63 5.02 -18.51
C THR A 643 27.95 4.62 -19.95
N LEU A 644 28.43 5.54 -20.79
CA LEU A 644 28.78 5.21 -22.17
C LEU A 644 29.95 4.21 -22.24
N VAL A 645 30.97 4.36 -21.38
CA VAL A 645 32.08 3.39 -21.30
C VAL A 645 31.59 2.00 -20.88
N GLN A 646 30.76 1.93 -19.84
CA GLN A 646 30.19 0.66 -19.36
C GLN A 646 29.37 -0.02 -20.46
N PHE A 647 28.53 0.74 -21.17
CA PHE A 647 27.76 0.23 -22.30
C PHE A 647 28.68 -0.29 -23.42
N LEU A 648 29.68 0.48 -23.83
CA LEU A 648 30.62 0.10 -24.89
C LEU A 648 31.51 -1.09 -24.51
N ASN A 649 31.71 -1.35 -23.22
CA ASN A 649 32.41 -2.53 -22.72
C ASN A 649 31.52 -3.78 -22.62
N SER A 650 30.20 -3.66 -22.84
CA SER A 650 29.30 -4.83 -22.84
C SER A 650 29.57 -5.74 -24.04
N ALA A 651 29.35 -7.05 -23.85
CA ALA A 651 29.53 -8.04 -24.91
C ALA A 651 28.55 -7.81 -26.07
N GLU A 652 27.35 -7.33 -25.77
CA GLU A 652 26.29 -6.99 -26.71
C GLU A 652 26.70 -5.81 -27.60
N ALA A 653 27.17 -4.70 -27.00
CA ALA A 653 27.63 -3.55 -27.75
C ALA A 653 28.85 -3.88 -28.60
N LEU A 654 29.83 -4.61 -28.05
CA LEU A 654 31.01 -5.04 -28.79
C LEU A 654 30.65 -5.88 -30.01
N ARG A 655 29.75 -6.87 -29.85
CA ARG A 655 29.28 -7.72 -30.94
C ARG A 655 28.56 -6.91 -32.03
N ALA A 656 27.76 -5.93 -31.65
CA ALA A 656 27.00 -5.11 -32.59
C ALA A 656 27.87 -4.08 -33.32
N LEU A 657 28.80 -3.43 -32.61
CA LEU A 657 29.56 -2.28 -33.10
C LEU A 657 30.87 -2.65 -33.79
N ALA A 658 31.51 -3.78 -33.47
CA ALA A 658 32.83 -4.15 -34.02
C ALA A 658 32.86 -4.26 -35.56
N GLY A 659 31.71 -4.50 -36.21
CA GLY A 659 31.57 -4.56 -37.68
C GLY A 659 31.08 -3.26 -38.34
N GLN A 660 30.70 -2.25 -37.55
CA GLN A 660 30.14 -0.99 -38.06
C GLN A 660 31.23 0.08 -38.14
N LYS A 661 31.36 0.76 -39.28
CA LYS A 661 32.26 1.91 -39.39
C LYS A 661 31.67 3.13 -38.69
N VAL A 662 32.51 3.88 -37.97
CA VAL A 662 32.13 5.19 -37.44
C VAL A 662 32.04 6.18 -38.60
N SER A 663 31.02 7.03 -38.60
CA SER A 663 30.83 8.05 -39.63
C SER A 663 32.02 9.01 -39.72
N ASP A 664 32.38 9.38 -40.95
CA ASP A 664 33.47 10.31 -41.26
C ASP A 664 33.01 11.78 -41.32
N GLY A 665 31.71 12.05 -41.14
CA GLY A 665 31.18 13.40 -41.12
C GLY A 665 31.64 14.21 -39.89
N ASP A 666 31.60 15.54 -40.00
CA ASP A 666 32.00 16.45 -38.92
C ASP A 666 31.20 16.25 -37.63
N ARG A 667 29.91 15.90 -37.75
CA ARG A 667 29.04 15.61 -36.60
C ARG A 667 29.55 14.46 -35.73
N ALA A 668 30.28 13.49 -36.31
CA ALA A 668 30.81 12.35 -35.58
C ALA A 668 32.21 12.61 -34.98
N ALA A 669 32.80 13.79 -35.18
CA ALA A 669 34.12 14.12 -34.63
C ALA A 669 34.20 13.97 -33.09
N PRO A 670 33.19 14.37 -32.29
CA PRO A 670 33.21 14.15 -30.85
C PRO A 670 33.25 12.67 -30.46
N LEU A 671 32.50 11.81 -31.16
CA LEU A 671 32.50 10.36 -30.91
C LEU A 671 33.85 9.73 -31.29
N ARG A 672 34.44 10.11 -32.43
CA ARG A 672 35.77 9.63 -32.83
C ARG A 672 36.84 10.03 -31.82
N LYS A 673 36.79 11.28 -31.33
CA LYS A 673 37.66 11.77 -30.26
C LYS A 673 37.45 10.99 -28.96
N PHE A 674 36.20 10.77 -28.56
CA PHE A 674 35.87 9.97 -27.38
C PHE A 674 36.46 8.57 -27.47
N ILE A 675 36.28 7.84 -28.58
CA ILE A 675 36.81 6.48 -28.74
C ILE A 675 38.34 6.45 -28.61
N ILE A 676 39.05 7.35 -29.30
CA ILE A 676 40.52 7.28 -29.34
C ILE A 676 41.17 7.70 -28.02
N GLU A 677 40.58 8.64 -27.27
CA GLU A 677 41.15 9.17 -26.03
C GLU A 677 40.73 8.36 -24.78
N ASN A 678 39.88 7.33 -24.91
CA ASN A 678 39.29 6.65 -23.75
C ASN A 678 40.08 5.41 -23.30
N ASP A 679 40.85 5.59 -22.22
CA ASP A 679 41.63 4.51 -21.59
C ASP A 679 40.77 3.50 -20.81
N ALA A 680 39.56 3.87 -20.38
CA ALA A 680 38.68 3.05 -19.56
C ALA A 680 37.91 1.96 -20.36
N LEU A 681 37.96 2.01 -21.70
CA LEU A 681 37.51 0.90 -22.54
C LEU A 681 38.39 -0.33 -22.28
N SER A 682 37.82 -1.54 -22.35
CA SER A 682 38.60 -2.78 -22.30
C SER A 682 39.54 -2.89 -23.51
N ASP A 683 40.63 -3.66 -23.41
CA ASP A 683 41.61 -3.79 -24.50
C ASP A 683 40.97 -4.35 -25.77
N GLU A 684 40.07 -5.32 -25.62
CA GLU A 684 39.32 -5.90 -26.73
C GLU A 684 38.39 -4.86 -27.39
N ALA A 685 37.58 -4.16 -26.59
CA ALA A 685 36.66 -3.15 -27.10
C ALA A 685 37.40 -1.99 -27.78
N TYR A 686 38.44 -1.47 -27.14
CA TYR A 686 39.26 -0.40 -27.71
C TYR A 686 39.89 -0.81 -29.05
N ALA A 687 40.47 -2.01 -29.14
CA ALA A 687 41.05 -2.51 -30.40
C ALA A 687 40.02 -2.69 -31.50
N ALA A 688 38.80 -3.13 -31.17
CA ALA A 688 37.70 -3.24 -32.13
C ALA A 688 37.26 -1.84 -32.62
N TYR A 689 37.02 -0.91 -31.69
CA TYR A 689 36.47 0.42 -32.02
C TYR A 689 37.48 1.33 -32.71
N VAL A 690 38.76 1.28 -32.35
CA VAL A 690 39.83 1.95 -33.10
C VAL A 690 39.88 1.41 -34.54
N GLY A 691 39.69 0.12 -34.73
CA GLY A 691 39.60 -0.49 -36.07
C GLY A 691 38.38 -0.03 -36.89
N ALA A 692 37.35 0.52 -36.24
CA ALA A 692 36.16 1.06 -36.88
C ALA A 692 36.28 2.54 -37.28
N LEU A 693 37.36 3.22 -36.88
CA LEU A 693 37.58 4.63 -37.19
C LEU A 693 37.94 4.81 -38.68
N PRO A 694 37.38 5.82 -39.36
CA PRO A 694 37.51 5.96 -40.81
C PRO A 694 38.87 6.54 -41.26
N ARG A 695 39.59 7.25 -40.38
CA ARG A 695 40.83 7.97 -40.69
C ARG A 695 41.84 7.83 -39.55
N ARG A 696 43.11 8.02 -39.88
CA ARG A 696 44.19 8.19 -38.91
C ARG A 696 44.07 9.53 -38.19
N PHE A 697 44.63 9.61 -37.00
CA PHE A 697 44.68 10.82 -36.19
C PHE A 697 46.08 11.43 -36.21
N THR A 698 46.15 12.74 -36.11
CA THR A 698 47.41 13.47 -36.26
C THR A 698 48.35 13.36 -35.06
N ALA A 699 47.85 13.00 -33.88
CA ALA A 699 48.64 12.94 -32.65
C ALA A 699 48.19 11.82 -31.71
N PHE A 700 49.12 11.27 -30.94
CA PHE A 700 48.81 10.37 -29.83
C PHE A 700 48.09 11.10 -28.69
N PRO A 701 47.05 10.50 -28.07
CA PRO A 701 46.46 11.01 -26.84
C PRO A 701 47.43 10.96 -25.64
N GLN A 702 47.37 11.95 -24.74
CA GLN A 702 48.37 12.11 -23.66
C GLN A 702 48.18 11.18 -22.45
N HIS A 703 46.99 10.61 -22.25
CA HIS A 703 46.61 9.90 -21.02
C HIS A 703 46.11 8.47 -21.30
N LEU A 704 46.78 7.78 -22.21
CA LEU A 704 46.52 6.36 -22.49
C LEU A 704 47.55 5.47 -21.83
N SER A 705 47.11 4.27 -21.42
CA SER A 705 47.98 3.20 -20.95
C SER A 705 48.87 2.66 -22.07
N ALA A 706 49.92 1.92 -21.69
CA ALA A 706 50.86 1.32 -22.63
C ALA A 706 50.15 0.32 -23.57
N GLU A 707 49.16 -0.41 -23.06
CA GLU A 707 48.36 -1.37 -23.79
C GLU A 707 47.53 -0.69 -24.90
N LYS A 708 46.86 0.44 -24.62
CA LYS A 708 46.11 1.20 -25.65
C LYS A 708 47.05 1.84 -26.67
N THR A 709 48.17 2.37 -26.21
CA THR A 709 49.20 2.97 -27.08
C THR A 709 49.73 1.93 -28.07
N LYS A 710 49.98 0.71 -27.58
CA LYS A 710 50.32 -0.44 -28.43
C LYS A 710 49.23 -0.74 -29.45
N VAL A 711 47.96 -0.74 -29.06
CA VAL A 711 46.83 -0.96 -29.99
C VAL A 711 46.80 0.09 -31.11
N LEU A 712 47.06 1.37 -30.80
CA LEU A 712 47.10 2.44 -31.81
C LEU A 712 48.23 2.23 -32.83
N VAL A 713 49.41 1.80 -32.39
CA VAL A 713 50.53 1.42 -33.27
C VAL A 713 50.19 0.16 -34.05
N ASP A 714 49.59 -0.84 -33.40
CA ASP A 714 49.23 -2.12 -34.03
C ASP A 714 48.16 -1.95 -35.11
N ARG A 715 47.23 -1.02 -34.96
CA ARG A 715 46.21 -0.68 -35.97
C ARG A 715 46.64 0.40 -36.96
N ASN A 716 47.84 0.95 -36.82
CA ASN A 716 48.34 2.10 -37.58
C ASN A 716 47.34 3.27 -37.62
N ALA A 717 46.83 3.62 -36.44
CA ALA A 717 45.73 4.58 -36.27
C ALA A 717 46.20 6.05 -36.15
N ILE A 718 47.51 6.30 -36.01
CA ILE A 718 48.11 7.62 -35.85
C ILE A 718 49.00 7.91 -37.06
N ASP A 719 48.95 9.13 -37.58
CA ASP A 719 49.83 9.60 -38.65
C ASP A 719 51.28 9.65 -38.17
N PHE A 720 52.20 9.25 -39.05
CA PHE A 720 53.62 9.33 -38.73
C PHE A 720 54.08 10.79 -38.68
N SER A 721 54.82 11.15 -37.63
CA SER A 721 55.54 12.41 -37.50
C SER A 721 56.68 12.27 -36.50
N ALA A 722 57.70 13.13 -36.58
CA ALA A 722 58.78 13.14 -35.60
C ALA A 722 58.26 13.36 -34.17
N SER A 723 57.23 14.19 -34.00
CA SER A 723 56.58 14.41 -32.70
C SER A 723 55.89 13.16 -32.15
N ASN A 724 55.17 12.41 -33.01
CA ASN A 724 54.51 11.17 -32.62
C ASN A 724 55.51 10.04 -32.33
N LEU A 725 56.63 10.00 -33.06
CA LEU A 725 57.71 9.06 -32.76
C LEU A 725 58.37 9.38 -31.41
N ALA A 726 58.55 10.67 -31.10
CA ALA A 726 59.09 11.11 -29.81
C ALA A 726 58.14 10.81 -28.64
N HIS A 727 56.82 10.83 -28.86
CA HIS A 727 55.82 10.43 -27.86
C HIS A 727 56.03 8.99 -27.37
N LEU A 728 56.53 8.10 -28.23
CA LEU A 728 56.81 6.70 -27.90
C LEU A 728 58.22 6.48 -27.30
N SER A 729 58.93 7.53 -26.89
CA SER A 729 60.33 7.48 -26.43
C SER A 729 60.60 6.45 -25.32
N GLU A 730 59.65 6.23 -24.42
CA GLU A 730 59.76 5.29 -23.29
C GLU A 730 59.62 3.81 -23.72
N ASP A 731 59.08 3.52 -24.90
CA ASP A 731 58.94 2.15 -25.43
C ASP A 731 59.68 1.98 -26.77
N PRO A 732 60.95 1.54 -26.75
CA PRO A 732 61.73 1.29 -27.95
C PRO A 732 61.10 0.27 -28.91
N SER A 733 60.32 -0.69 -28.40
CA SER A 733 59.71 -1.74 -29.23
C SER A 733 58.55 -1.18 -30.05
N LEU A 734 57.72 -0.32 -29.45
CA LEU A 734 56.64 0.38 -30.14
C LEU A 734 57.17 1.40 -31.16
N ARG A 735 58.27 2.10 -30.87
CA ARG A 735 58.91 2.99 -31.86
C ARG A 735 59.36 2.23 -33.10
N VAL A 736 59.97 1.07 -32.93
CA VAL A 736 60.38 0.21 -34.05
C VAL A 736 59.16 -0.23 -34.84
N ALA A 737 58.11 -0.72 -34.17
CA ALA A 737 56.87 -1.14 -34.84
C ALA A 737 56.17 0.01 -35.58
N PHE A 738 56.19 1.23 -35.02
CA PHE A 738 55.59 2.41 -35.63
C PHE A 738 56.31 2.85 -36.90
N ILE A 739 57.66 2.81 -36.90
CA ILE A 739 58.48 3.05 -38.09
C ILE A 739 58.30 1.93 -39.11
N GLU A 740 58.28 0.67 -38.69
CA GLU A 740 58.11 -0.48 -39.59
C GLU A 740 56.85 -0.35 -40.44
N LYS A 741 55.74 0.13 -39.85
CA LYS A 741 54.46 0.32 -40.53
C LYS A 741 54.36 1.59 -41.37
N ASN A 742 55.22 2.57 -41.13
CA ASN A 742 55.20 3.88 -41.79
C ASN A 742 56.59 4.23 -42.33
N ILE A 743 57.26 3.23 -42.93
CA ILE A 743 58.67 3.34 -43.30
C ILE A 743 58.91 4.39 -44.40
N ALA A 744 57.93 4.64 -45.25
CA ALA A 744 58.02 5.66 -46.29
C ALA A 744 57.98 7.07 -45.68
N GLU A 745 56.98 7.31 -44.83
CA GLU A 745 56.80 8.57 -44.10
C GLU A 745 57.98 8.84 -43.14
N PHE A 746 58.57 7.78 -42.57
CA PHE A 746 59.80 7.90 -41.78
C PHE A 746 60.95 8.51 -42.58
N PHE A 747 61.20 8.06 -43.81
CA PHE A 747 62.30 8.61 -44.62
C PHE A 747 62.03 10.04 -45.08
N GLU A 748 60.77 10.46 -45.20
CA GLU A 748 60.43 11.86 -45.48
C GLU A 748 60.73 12.79 -44.30
N ALA A 749 60.67 12.28 -43.07
CA ALA A 749 60.87 13.03 -41.83
C ALA A 749 62.13 12.61 -41.02
N GLU A 750 63.06 11.87 -41.63
CA GLU A 750 64.19 11.23 -40.93
C GLU A 750 65.08 12.25 -40.19
N GLU A 751 65.35 13.40 -40.83
CA GLU A 751 66.20 14.46 -40.27
C GLU A 751 65.62 15.05 -38.97
N GLU A 752 64.29 15.07 -38.85
CA GLU A 752 63.59 15.60 -37.67
C GLU A 752 63.48 14.58 -36.53
N CYS A 753 63.65 13.29 -36.81
CA CYS A 753 63.42 12.20 -35.85
C CYS A 753 64.53 12.00 -34.81
N ASN A 754 65.69 12.65 -34.98
CA ASN A 754 66.88 12.60 -34.10
C ASN A 754 67.15 11.21 -33.48
N LEU A 755 67.41 10.22 -34.35
CA LEU A 755 67.71 8.84 -33.93
C LEU A 755 69.22 8.65 -33.70
N ASP A 756 69.56 7.90 -32.66
CA ASP A 756 70.93 7.41 -32.46
C ASP A 756 71.16 6.07 -33.18
N ASP A 757 72.43 5.69 -33.31
CA ASP A 757 72.79 4.46 -34.03
C ASP A 757 72.44 3.18 -33.27
N ASP A 758 72.25 3.24 -31.95
CA ASP A 758 71.77 2.10 -31.17
C ASP A 758 70.32 1.76 -31.53
N PHE A 759 69.48 2.79 -31.73
CA PHE A 759 68.12 2.62 -32.20
C PHE A 759 68.07 2.25 -33.69
N ARG A 760 68.91 2.86 -34.55
CA ARG A 760 69.03 2.44 -35.96
C ARG A 760 69.40 0.97 -36.08
N GLN A 761 70.29 0.46 -35.23
CA GLN A 761 70.61 -0.97 -35.21
C GLN A 761 69.38 -1.86 -34.95
N LYS A 762 68.46 -1.45 -34.04
CA LYS A 762 67.20 -2.17 -33.80
C LYS A 762 66.29 -2.14 -35.04
N LEU A 763 66.24 -1.03 -35.77
CA LEU A 763 65.49 -0.93 -37.02
C LEU A 763 66.02 -1.86 -38.11
N LEU A 764 67.33 -2.12 -38.16
CA LEU A 764 67.92 -3.09 -39.11
C LEU A 764 67.41 -4.53 -38.87
N GLU A 765 66.99 -4.83 -37.65
CA GLU A 765 66.42 -6.12 -37.25
C GLU A 765 64.90 -6.18 -37.42
N ALA A 766 64.24 -5.03 -37.67
CA ALA A 766 62.81 -4.95 -37.94
C ALA A 766 62.45 -5.58 -39.30
N ASN A 767 61.15 -5.83 -39.51
CA ASN A 767 60.64 -6.45 -40.73
C ASN A 767 60.44 -5.41 -41.86
N ILE A 768 61.55 -4.79 -42.27
CA ILE A 768 61.63 -3.84 -43.39
C ILE A 768 62.36 -4.44 -44.61
N SER A 769 62.27 -3.80 -45.78
CA SER A 769 62.98 -4.24 -46.99
C SER A 769 64.50 -4.03 -46.86
N ASP A 770 65.29 -4.77 -47.63
CA ASP A 770 66.75 -4.57 -47.66
C ASP A 770 67.16 -3.21 -48.21
N GLU A 771 66.40 -2.65 -49.14
CA GLU A 771 66.59 -1.29 -49.63
C GLU A 771 66.48 -0.27 -48.49
N ASN A 772 65.45 -0.41 -47.64
CA ASN A 772 65.26 0.45 -46.47
C ASN A 772 66.37 0.24 -45.43
N ARG A 773 66.81 -1.02 -45.21
CA ARG A 773 67.97 -1.29 -44.33
C ARG A 773 69.24 -0.58 -44.82
N LEU A 774 69.50 -0.60 -46.13
CA LEU A 774 70.68 0.07 -46.70
C LEU A 774 70.58 1.59 -46.57
N ARG A 775 69.40 2.18 -46.76
CA ARG A 775 69.17 3.61 -46.48
C ARG A 775 69.51 3.96 -45.03
N ILE A 776 69.05 3.16 -44.06
CA ILE A 776 69.36 3.37 -42.63
C ILE A 776 70.86 3.20 -42.37
N ILE A 777 71.52 2.20 -42.95
CA ILE A 777 72.97 1.99 -42.79
C ILE A 777 73.76 3.21 -43.29
N ASN A 778 73.33 3.84 -44.38
CA ASN A 778 73.99 5.03 -44.93
C ASN A 778 73.90 6.27 -44.02
N THR A 779 72.97 6.28 -43.06
CA THR A 779 72.84 7.38 -42.08
C THR A 779 73.50 7.07 -40.73
N MET A 780 74.15 5.91 -40.60
CA MET A 780 74.93 5.51 -39.41
C MET A 780 76.40 5.90 -39.51
N ASP A 781 77.07 6.12 -38.38
CA ASP A 781 78.52 6.26 -38.35
C ASP A 781 79.19 4.88 -38.40
N LEU A 782 79.56 4.46 -39.61
CA LEU A 782 80.19 3.17 -39.85
C LEU A 782 81.58 3.06 -39.22
N ASN A 783 82.24 4.15 -38.84
CA ASN A 783 83.58 4.10 -38.22
C ASN A 783 83.55 3.56 -36.78
N LEU A 784 82.40 3.65 -36.12
CA LEU A 784 82.20 3.11 -34.77
C LEU A 784 82.03 1.58 -34.74
N LEU A 785 81.87 0.93 -35.90
CA LEU A 785 81.66 -0.52 -35.98
C LEU A 785 82.83 -1.34 -35.42
N ALA A 786 84.05 -0.79 -35.43
CA ALA A 786 85.22 -1.44 -34.87
C ALA A 786 85.06 -1.81 -33.38
N GLU A 787 84.36 -0.94 -32.63
CA GLU A 787 84.14 -1.09 -31.19
C GLU A 787 82.79 -1.75 -30.86
N LEU A 788 81.96 -2.05 -31.88
CA LEU A 788 80.58 -2.54 -31.73
C LEU A 788 80.34 -3.87 -32.48
N PRO A 789 80.81 -5.01 -31.92
CA PRO A 789 80.74 -6.33 -32.57
C PRO A 789 79.36 -6.77 -33.05
N ALA A 790 78.32 -6.52 -32.23
CA ALA A 790 76.95 -6.91 -32.56
C ALA A 790 76.40 -6.10 -33.75
N ARG A 791 76.65 -4.78 -33.77
CA ARG A 791 76.26 -3.90 -34.87
C ARG A 791 76.99 -4.28 -36.15
N ALA A 792 78.29 -4.53 -36.07
CA ALA A 792 79.12 -4.98 -37.19
C ALA A 792 78.61 -6.31 -37.77
N ALA A 793 78.17 -7.25 -36.93
CA ALA A 793 77.56 -8.50 -37.38
C ALA A 793 76.23 -8.28 -38.12
N THR A 794 75.34 -7.41 -37.61
CA THR A 794 74.05 -7.10 -38.23
C THR A 794 74.23 -6.38 -39.58
N VAL A 795 75.07 -5.35 -39.64
CA VAL A 795 75.43 -4.64 -40.89
C VAL A 795 76.07 -5.61 -41.88
N GLY A 796 77.05 -6.39 -41.43
CA GLY A 796 77.73 -7.39 -42.26
C GLY A 796 76.79 -8.42 -42.88
N ARG A 797 75.82 -8.93 -42.12
CA ARG A 797 74.79 -9.84 -42.64
C ARG A 797 73.96 -9.20 -43.76
N ILE A 798 73.61 -7.93 -43.63
CA ILE A 798 72.82 -7.19 -44.63
C ILE A 798 73.66 -6.99 -45.89
N LEU A 799 74.90 -6.49 -45.77
CA LEU A 799 75.81 -6.30 -46.91
C LEU A 799 76.10 -7.61 -47.64
N ALA A 800 76.35 -8.70 -46.91
CA ALA A 800 76.59 -10.01 -47.50
C ALA A 800 75.37 -10.52 -48.27
N ARG A 801 74.15 -10.22 -47.79
CA ARG A 801 72.91 -10.62 -48.46
C ARG A 801 72.65 -9.78 -49.72
N THR A 802 72.82 -8.47 -49.64
CA THR A 802 72.52 -7.53 -50.75
C THR A 802 73.62 -7.47 -51.80
N GLY A 803 74.87 -7.80 -51.44
CA GLY A 803 76.03 -7.71 -52.34
C GLY A 803 76.52 -6.28 -52.61
N ILE A 804 75.94 -5.28 -51.93
CA ILE A 804 76.30 -3.87 -52.10
C ILE A 804 77.51 -3.54 -51.23
N LYS A 805 78.46 -2.77 -51.79
CA LYS A 805 79.61 -2.22 -51.07
C LYS A 805 79.30 -0.79 -50.65
N MET A 806 79.76 -0.40 -49.47
CA MET A 806 79.64 0.98 -48.97
C MET A 806 80.97 1.71 -49.15
N ASP A 807 80.92 2.94 -49.67
CA ASP A 807 82.11 3.70 -50.04
C ASP A 807 82.79 4.39 -48.84
N GLU A 808 82.07 4.63 -47.73
CA GLU A 808 82.54 5.39 -46.55
C GLU A 808 82.84 4.51 -45.32
N MET A 809 83.68 3.49 -45.47
CA MET A 809 84.01 2.56 -44.36
C MET A 809 85.52 2.49 -44.08
N SER A 810 85.92 2.63 -42.81
CA SER A 810 87.31 2.43 -42.38
C SER A 810 87.77 0.97 -42.50
N ILE A 811 89.08 0.76 -42.55
CA ILE A 811 89.70 -0.58 -42.56
C ILE A 811 89.31 -1.36 -41.30
N ASP A 812 89.29 -0.71 -40.13
CA ASP A 812 88.95 -1.35 -38.86
C ASP A 812 87.47 -1.77 -38.79
N SER A 813 86.56 -0.95 -39.35
CA SER A 813 85.15 -1.30 -39.47
C SER A 813 84.89 -2.44 -40.46
N ALA A 814 85.58 -2.44 -41.60
CA ALA A 814 85.53 -3.53 -42.56
C ALA A 814 86.02 -4.84 -41.93
N ARG A 815 87.10 -4.77 -41.14
CA ARG A 815 87.63 -5.90 -40.36
C ARG A 815 86.61 -6.40 -39.35
N ALA A 816 85.97 -5.51 -38.59
CA ALA A 816 84.97 -5.87 -37.60
C ALA A 816 83.72 -6.53 -38.20
N ILE A 817 83.25 -6.05 -39.35
CA ILE A 817 82.14 -6.66 -40.10
C ILE A 817 82.45 -8.11 -40.48
N ILE A 818 83.64 -8.37 -41.03
CA ILE A 818 84.07 -9.72 -41.44
C ILE A 818 84.22 -10.64 -40.22
N LEU A 819 84.91 -10.19 -39.18
CA LEU A 819 85.25 -11.03 -38.03
C LEU A 819 84.03 -11.37 -37.17
N ASN A 820 83.03 -10.50 -37.10
CA ASN A 820 81.84 -10.72 -36.27
C ASN A 820 80.66 -11.38 -37.01
N ALA A 821 80.68 -11.44 -38.35
CA ALA A 821 79.63 -12.08 -39.13
C ALA A 821 79.48 -13.59 -38.85
N LYS A 822 78.27 -14.14 -38.97
CA LYS A 822 77.98 -15.58 -38.88
C LYS A 822 76.90 -15.95 -39.89
N PRO A 823 76.88 -17.19 -40.44
CA PRO A 823 77.88 -18.27 -40.32
C PRO A 823 79.17 -18.03 -41.15
N LEU A 824 80.10 -19.00 -41.16
CA LEU A 824 81.40 -18.90 -41.86
C LEU A 824 81.27 -18.54 -43.35
N ALA A 825 80.24 -19.05 -44.05
CA ALA A 825 79.98 -18.70 -45.44
C ALA A 825 79.75 -17.19 -45.64
N THR A 826 79.05 -16.53 -44.71
CA THR A 826 78.85 -15.07 -44.71
C THR A 826 80.17 -14.34 -44.50
N LYS A 827 81.05 -14.84 -43.62
CA LYS A 827 82.38 -14.26 -43.40
C LYS A 827 83.21 -14.31 -44.68
N ILE A 828 83.25 -15.45 -45.36
CA ILE A 828 84.00 -15.63 -46.60
C ILE A 828 83.43 -14.72 -47.70
N LYS A 829 82.10 -14.64 -47.82
CA LYS A 829 81.44 -13.73 -48.78
C LYS A 829 81.81 -12.26 -48.53
N LEU A 830 81.76 -11.80 -47.27
CA LEU A 830 82.20 -10.46 -46.91
C LEU A 830 83.69 -10.25 -47.17
N PHE A 831 84.51 -11.28 -46.94
CA PHE A 831 85.94 -11.22 -47.22
C PHE A 831 86.20 -11.07 -48.72
N ASN A 832 85.49 -11.80 -49.58
CA ASN A 832 85.54 -11.61 -51.03
C ASN A 832 85.13 -10.18 -51.43
N MET A 833 84.08 -9.64 -50.81
CA MET A 833 83.61 -8.29 -51.13
C MET A 833 84.63 -7.21 -50.75
N LEU A 834 85.32 -7.36 -49.62
CA LEU A 834 86.11 -6.29 -49.00
C LEU A 834 87.63 -6.53 -49.03
N HIS A 835 88.14 -7.64 -49.57
CA HIS A 835 89.58 -7.99 -49.47
C HIS A 835 90.52 -6.91 -50.03
N ASN A 836 90.06 -6.09 -50.99
CA ASN A 836 90.85 -5.01 -51.59
C ASN A 836 91.13 -3.84 -50.63
N MET A 837 90.40 -3.73 -49.52
CA MET A 837 90.63 -2.72 -48.49
C MET A 837 91.84 -3.04 -47.60
N PHE A 838 92.33 -4.29 -47.62
CA PHE A 838 93.36 -4.79 -46.71
C PHE A 838 94.67 -5.05 -47.45
N ASP A 839 95.79 -4.68 -46.85
CA ASP A 839 97.11 -5.09 -47.30
C ASP A 839 97.37 -6.59 -47.03
N ASN A 840 98.48 -7.12 -47.54
CA ASN A 840 98.77 -8.54 -47.40
C ASN A 840 99.07 -8.99 -45.95
N GLN A 841 99.48 -8.09 -45.06
CA GLN A 841 99.72 -8.41 -43.67
C GLN A 841 98.40 -8.46 -42.89
N GLN A 842 97.54 -7.49 -43.10
CA GLN A 842 96.20 -7.42 -42.51
C GLN A 842 95.34 -8.63 -42.90
N VAL A 843 95.39 -9.07 -44.17
CA VAL A 843 94.70 -10.30 -44.61
C VAL A 843 95.21 -11.53 -43.84
N LYS A 844 96.52 -11.67 -43.60
CA LYS A 844 97.06 -12.80 -42.82
C LYS A 844 96.56 -12.79 -41.39
N ASP A 845 96.58 -11.63 -40.76
CA ASP A 845 96.16 -11.47 -39.37
C ASP A 845 94.66 -11.77 -39.21
N MET A 846 93.85 -11.39 -40.21
CA MET A 846 92.43 -11.74 -40.27
C MET A 846 92.21 -13.24 -40.49
N LEU A 847 92.92 -13.88 -41.42
CA LEU A 847 92.83 -15.33 -41.66
C LEU A 847 93.15 -16.14 -40.40
N GLN A 848 94.13 -15.72 -39.60
CA GLN A 848 94.47 -16.35 -38.31
C GLN A 848 93.38 -16.16 -37.24
N SER A 849 92.57 -15.11 -37.37
CA SER A 849 91.51 -14.78 -36.41
C SER A 849 90.15 -15.40 -36.79
N LEU A 850 90.06 -16.09 -37.93
CA LEU A 850 88.86 -16.78 -38.41
C LEU A 850 88.79 -18.21 -37.87
N PRO A 851 87.61 -18.85 -37.82
CA PRO A 851 87.49 -20.23 -37.34
C PRO A 851 88.13 -21.24 -38.31
N ASP A 852 88.42 -22.44 -37.80
CA ASP A 852 88.98 -23.53 -38.59
C ASP A 852 88.15 -23.80 -39.87
N PRO A 853 88.80 -24.07 -41.01
CA PRO A 853 90.24 -24.31 -41.19
C PRO A 853 91.02 -23.09 -41.74
N LEU A 854 90.47 -21.87 -41.64
CA LEU A 854 91.08 -20.68 -42.22
C LEU A 854 92.43 -20.24 -41.59
N PRO A 855 92.69 -20.44 -40.28
CA PRO A 855 93.99 -20.15 -39.67
C PRO A 855 95.16 -20.98 -40.23
N ASP A 856 94.87 -22.12 -40.85
CA ASP A 856 95.88 -23.00 -41.45
C ASP A 856 96.39 -22.49 -42.81
N ILE A 857 95.84 -21.38 -43.33
CA ILE A 857 96.32 -20.69 -44.54
C ILE A 857 97.60 -19.90 -44.20
N ARG A 858 98.69 -20.64 -43.96
CA ARG A 858 100.06 -20.14 -43.73
C ARG A 858 101.12 -21.10 -44.28
N PRO A 859 102.35 -20.65 -44.57
CA PRO A 859 103.40 -21.53 -45.09
C PRO A 859 103.65 -22.73 -44.16
N GLY A 860 103.56 -23.95 -44.71
CA GLY A 860 103.58 -25.19 -43.92
C GLY A 860 103.14 -26.43 -44.69
N PHE A 861 102.99 -27.55 -43.96
CA PHE A 861 102.57 -28.86 -44.51
C PHE A 861 101.06 -29.11 -44.44
N THR A 862 100.30 -28.21 -43.82
CA THR A 862 98.84 -28.30 -43.72
C THR A 862 98.19 -28.09 -45.08
N THR A 863 97.10 -28.81 -45.36
CA THR A 863 96.27 -28.59 -46.54
C THR A 863 94.83 -28.35 -46.11
N PRO A 864 94.49 -27.10 -45.73
CA PRO A 864 93.14 -26.77 -45.28
C PRO A 864 92.11 -27.01 -46.39
N ARG A 865 90.91 -27.42 -45.98
CA ARG A 865 89.81 -27.82 -46.86
C ARG A 865 88.55 -27.06 -46.50
N ILE A 866 87.85 -26.52 -47.49
CA ILE A 866 86.57 -25.84 -47.30
C ILE A 866 85.55 -26.41 -48.28
N GLU A 867 84.28 -26.44 -47.90
CA GLU A 867 83.21 -26.93 -48.76
C GLU A 867 83.19 -26.21 -50.13
N SER A 868 82.90 -26.93 -51.21
CA SER A 868 82.80 -26.29 -52.53
C SER A 868 81.50 -25.49 -52.68
N SER A 869 81.65 -24.17 -52.75
CA SER A 869 80.59 -23.21 -53.13
C SER A 869 81.15 -22.14 -54.04
N GLU A 870 80.29 -21.43 -54.79
CA GLU A 870 80.73 -20.30 -55.64
C GLU A 870 81.48 -19.22 -54.84
N VAL A 871 80.99 -18.92 -53.62
CA VAL A 871 81.62 -17.99 -52.68
C VAL A 871 83.04 -18.48 -52.30
N ASN A 872 83.19 -19.77 -52.00
CA ASN A 872 84.49 -20.31 -51.61
C ASN A 872 85.46 -20.46 -52.79
N LEU A 873 84.96 -20.65 -54.01
CA LEU A 873 85.76 -20.65 -55.24
C LEU A 873 86.36 -19.27 -55.54
N GLU A 874 85.55 -18.22 -55.42
CA GLU A 874 86.03 -16.84 -55.52
C GLU A 874 87.09 -16.55 -54.44
N PHE A 875 86.86 -17.03 -53.22
CA PHE A 875 87.79 -16.85 -52.10
C PHE A 875 89.17 -17.45 -52.37
N VAL A 876 89.23 -18.72 -52.79
CA VAL A 876 90.53 -19.36 -53.09
C VAL A 876 91.19 -18.82 -54.36
N ALA A 877 90.42 -18.28 -55.30
CA ALA A 877 90.95 -17.64 -56.51
C ALA A 877 91.76 -16.39 -56.15
N TRP A 878 91.17 -15.43 -55.41
CA TRP A 878 91.91 -14.22 -55.04
C TRP A 878 93.02 -14.50 -54.02
N LEU A 879 92.87 -15.50 -53.14
CA LEU A 879 93.96 -15.93 -52.25
C LEU A 879 95.19 -16.44 -53.02
N LYS A 880 94.97 -17.16 -54.14
CA LYS A 880 96.05 -17.60 -55.03
C LYS A 880 96.68 -16.41 -55.75
N ASP A 881 95.86 -15.53 -56.31
CA ASP A 881 96.33 -14.37 -57.08
C ASP A 881 97.15 -13.40 -56.21
N ARG A 882 96.80 -13.25 -54.92
CA ARG A 882 97.56 -12.47 -53.94
C ARG A 882 98.73 -13.23 -53.28
N GLY A 883 98.96 -14.49 -53.65
CA GLY A 883 100.11 -15.28 -53.18
C GLY A 883 100.01 -15.83 -51.76
N PHE A 884 98.80 -16.00 -51.20
CA PHE A 884 98.62 -16.65 -49.89
C PHE A 884 98.67 -18.19 -49.99
N ILE A 885 98.26 -18.74 -51.12
CA ILE A 885 98.30 -20.18 -51.42
C ILE A 885 99.02 -20.42 -52.75
N SER A 886 99.68 -21.58 -52.90
CA SER A 886 100.42 -21.92 -54.12
C SER A 886 99.51 -22.41 -55.24
N SER A 887 98.48 -23.18 -54.89
CA SER A 887 97.46 -23.71 -55.80
C SER A 887 96.27 -24.21 -54.99
N TRP A 888 95.14 -24.42 -55.66
CA TRP A 888 93.97 -25.10 -55.08
C TRP A 888 93.39 -26.08 -56.11
N ARG A 889 92.64 -27.07 -55.64
CA ARG A 889 91.91 -28.03 -56.48
C ARG A 889 90.58 -28.39 -55.85
N ARG A 890 89.53 -28.51 -56.65
CA ARG A 890 88.27 -29.12 -56.20
C ARG A 890 88.47 -30.63 -56.02
N GLY A 891 87.85 -31.21 -54.99
CA GLY A 891 87.95 -32.63 -54.68
C GLY A 891 87.36 -33.55 -55.78
N GLY A 892 87.47 -34.86 -55.57
CA GLY A 892 87.07 -35.90 -56.53
C GLY A 892 85.74 -36.58 -56.16
N PHE A 893 85.41 -37.70 -56.82
CA PHE A 893 84.11 -38.40 -56.70
C PHE A 893 83.62 -38.77 -55.27
N PHE A 894 84.49 -38.74 -54.25
CA PHE A 894 84.17 -39.10 -52.86
C PHE A 894 84.35 -37.94 -51.85
N ASP A 895 84.73 -36.74 -52.31
CA ASP A 895 85.01 -35.57 -51.46
C ASP A 895 84.86 -34.29 -52.33
N ASP A 896 83.83 -33.46 -52.08
CA ASP A 896 83.55 -32.25 -52.87
C ASP A 896 84.21 -30.98 -52.27
N ASP A 897 85.12 -31.12 -51.30
CA ASP A 897 85.81 -29.98 -50.71
C ASP A 897 86.87 -29.37 -51.64
N ILE A 898 87.06 -28.05 -51.53
CA ILE A 898 88.18 -27.31 -52.12
C ILE A 898 89.42 -27.50 -51.24
N ARG A 899 90.44 -28.15 -51.80
CA ARG A 899 91.73 -28.35 -51.13
C ARG A 899 92.72 -27.26 -51.52
N MET A 900 93.25 -26.54 -50.52
CA MET A 900 94.27 -25.50 -50.70
C MET A 900 95.68 -26.06 -50.44
N ASN A 901 96.63 -25.76 -51.31
CA ASN A 901 98.04 -26.11 -51.16
C ASN A 901 98.85 -24.87 -50.75
N MET A 902 99.53 -24.94 -49.62
CA MET A 902 100.34 -23.84 -49.10
C MET A 902 101.71 -23.76 -49.78
N PHE A 903 102.36 -22.59 -49.72
CA PHE A 903 103.78 -22.49 -50.04
C PHE A 903 104.59 -23.24 -48.97
N ARG A 904 105.56 -24.06 -49.42
CA ARG A 904 106.50 -24.72 -48.50
C ARG A 904 107.46 -23.66 -47.97
N LYS A 905 107.76 -23.70 -46.67
CA LYS A 905 108.83 -22.89 -46.09
C LYS A 905 110.17 -23.23 -46.71
#